data_AF-A0A1M7GQA5-F1
#
_entry.id   AF-A0A1M7GQA5-F1
#
_cell.length_a   1.000
_cell.length_b   1.000
_cell.length_c   1.000
_cell.angle_alpha   90.00
_cell.angle_beta   90.00
_cell.angle_gamma   90.00
#
_symmetry.space_group_name_H-M   'P 1'
#
loop_
_entity.id
_entity.type
_entity.pdbx_description
1 polymer ?
#
loop_
_entity_poly.entity_id
_entity_poly.type
_entity_poly.pdbx_seq_one_letter_code
_entity_poly.pdbx_strand_id
1 'polypeptide(L)'
;MMKKENFPFSAFAVAITALSAMAFAYLPGESRFVSLDGAHGVFGNPAGLSALDSKGALASYQFDDGITEFRVGGNLDRVGAGFEYRFNDKGMDESRWNLTHSFPLFDRSAFLGGRVTAFRSADFKGTEWTYSPGILIRPFSMLSLGYSCDNLLYLGPTSMERVHNAGATLRLGDFFNASYDVEDWKEHRLLLELSLYGYRFGFKMPISGDDNEYTFTLSVSLGGHADASLEIFDDFLPKGGSIGFHTSRNPRASRSAQIVRVPLNMEVSEVEKKFLFFAPSSIGLMKVRNLFEHLLRDPAAGLVVLDFSGYSGNLAISEEINRYVKKLKARGGFVIAYMDDVRPAVLMAAANVDRIVVEPSAYFTWLGLGGGITFYKGLLDKLGIKVEFLRHGAYKSAVEPYTADSMSVNARENIETLYKDIWELVRMRVAGRMKFGTASVNTEKLDELAQKPVITALGAKKVGLADTLLYIDQVPAYALKTFFDIDAPYAGFRTWAPSNTKIFDERWNHRTKVALLNINGMIDSRMEESVLDNLHRLPGMGVKALLVRISSPGGSAIASDKIWGALKNLKRFDIPIVASIGSSGTSGAYYIACGADKIIAEPFAIVGSIGIYGGKIDASGLMQKVGLRNEPVKTNDYSDARSFARPWTDTEKAALQEYMDDFYNRFTGVVSQATGIDQAVVDSVYGGGRVMVGWKAKEAGLVHGLGGFDDALDEVRKLADIPNSTEIELMQLNTEDSFVVPFMNTKSFGNFIRDMERTQFWAIEPGLMK
;
A
#
# COMPACT_ATOMS: atom_id res chain seq x y z
N MET A 1 -4.28 -51.80 -47.06
CA MET A 1 -5.66 -51.33 -46.86
C MET A 1 -5.74 -50.75 -45.44
N MET A 2 -5.73 -49.42 -45.33
CA MET A 2 -6.22 -48.55 -44.24
C MET A 2 -5.36 -47.27 -44.18
N LYS A 3 -6.02 -46.15 -44.45
CA LYS A 3 -5.49 -44.79 -44.54
C LYS A 3 -5.07 -44.28 -43.16
N LYS A 4 -3.94 -43.60 -43.07
CA LYS A 4 -3.62 -42.64 -42.01
C LYS A 4 -4.23 -41.30 -42.41
N GLU A 5 -5.21 -40.81 -41.66
CA GLU A 5 -5.68 -39.43 -41.75
C GLU A 5 -5.01 -38.58 -40.66
N ASN A 6 -4.46 -37.45 -41.09
CA ASN A 6 -3.87 -36.42 -40.24
C ASN A 6 -4.99 -35.62 -39.55
N PHE A 7 -4.98 -35.57 -38.22
CA PHE A 7 -5.74 -34.58 -37.45
C PHE A 7 -4.96 -33.26 -37.37
N PRO A 8 -5.55 -32.09 -37.68
CA PRO A 8 -4.82 -30.83 -37.68
C PRO A 8 -4.77 -30.23 -36.26
N PHE A 9 -3.55 -30.13 -35.73
CA PHE A 9 -3.19 -29.51 -34.44
C PHE A 9 -3.56 -28.01 -34.35
N SER A 10 -4.04 -27.39 -35.44
CA SER A 10 -4.35 -25.96 -35.52
C SER A 10 -5.74 -25.59 -35.00
N ALA A 11 -6.71 -26.51 -35.01
CA ALA A 11 -8.05 -26.24 -34.45
C ALA A 11 -8.05 -26.27 -32.91
N PHE A 12 -7.14 -27.06 -32.31
CA PHE A 12 -6.98 -27.18 -30.86
C PHE A 12 -6.29 -25.93 -30.26
N ALA A 13 -5.35 -25.32 -30.99
CA ALA A 13 -4.66 -24.10 -30.57
C ALA A 13 -5.56 -22.84 -30.64
N VAL A 14 -6.47 -22.77 -31.62
CA VAL A 14 -7.42 -21.63 -31.73
C VAL A 14 -8.51 -21.69 -30.66
N ALA A 15 -8.92 -22.88 -30.21
CA ALA A 15 -9.82 -23.04 -29.06
C ALA A 15 -9.17 -22.64 -27.72
N ILE A 16 -7.86 -22.90 -27.56
CA ILE A 16 -7.09 -22.53 -26.35
C ILE A 16 -6.84 -21.02 -26.27
N THR A 17 -6.83 -20.31 -27.40
CA THR A 17 -6.56 -18.85 -27.42
C THR A 17 -7.82 -18.01 -27.19
N ALA A 18 -9.03 -18.57 -27.35
CA ALA A 18 -10.30 -17.86 -27.15
C ALA A 18 -10.89 -18.00 -25.73
N LEU A 19 -10.33 -18.88 -24.88
CA LEU A 19 -10.85 -19.18 -23.53
C LEU A 19 -9.97 -18.64 -22.40
N SER A 20 -9.13 -17.65 -22.70
CA SER A 20 -8.38 -16.88 -21.71
C SER A 20 -9.31 -15.87 -21.00
N ALA A 21 -10.19 -16.34 -20.12
CA ALA A 21 -10.92 -15.48 -19.19
C ALA A 21 -11.48 -16.23 -17.96
N MET A 22 -10.74 -16.10 -16.85
CA MET A 22 -11.24 -15.83 -15.49
C MET A 22 -11.93 -16.95 -14.63
N ALA A 23 -11.31 -17.17 -13.45
CA ALA A 23 -11.86 -17.14 -12.05
C ALA A 23 -12.43 -18.39 -11.30
N PHE A 24 -11.78 -18.81 -10.15
CA PHE A 24 -12.06 -18.80 -8.64
C PHE A 24 -13.08 -19.67 -7.77
N ALA A 25 -12.61 -20.57 -6.81
CA ALA A 25 -13.22 -21.19 -5.54
C ALA A 25 -13.81 -22.68 -5.37
N TYR A 26 -13.29 -23.60 -4.47
CA TYR A 26 -13.67 -24.98 -3.90
C TYR A 26 -12.46 -25.94 -3.68
N LEU A 27 -12.46 -26.74 -2.60
CA LEU A 27 -11.42 -27.68 -2.12
C LEU A 27 -11.97 -29.14 -2.07
N PRO A 28 -11.33 -30.12 -2.74
CA PRO A 28 -11.74 -31.53 -2.67
C PRO A 28 -11.60 -32.19 -1.31
N GLY A 29 -12.57 -33.02 -0.92
CA GLY A 29 -12.71 -33.61 0.42
C GLY A 29 -13.66 -32.87 1.37
N GLU A 30 -14.46 -31.92 0.85
CA GLU A 30 -15.53 -31.22 1.59
C GLU A 30 -16.91 -31.58 1.03
N SER A 31 -17.19 -32.88 0.88
CA SER A 31 -18.50 -33.40 0.50
C SER A 31 -19.61 -33.18 1.55
N ARG A 32 -19.22 -32.75 2.76
CA ARG A 32 -20.10 -32.60 3.92
C ARG A 32 -20.41 -31.15 4.31
N PHE A 33 -19.85 -30.15 3.63
CA PHE A 33 -20.07 -28.75 4.02
C PHE A 33 -20.43 -27.91 2.82
N VAL A 34 -21.47 -27.10 2.98
CA VAL A 34 -21.69 -25.97 2.09
C VAL A 34 -21.82 -24.70 2.93
N SER A 35 -20.85 -23.83 2.68
CA SER A 35 -20.97 -22.38 2.65
C SER A 35 -20.93 -21.52 3.92
N LEU A 36 -19.80 -21.60 4.59
CA LEU A 36 -19.11 -20.34 4.91
C LEU A 36 -18.05 -20.15 3.83
N ASP A 37 -17.83 -18.91 3.40
CA ASP A 37 -16.72 -18.58 2.49
C ASP A 37 -15.44 -19.22 3.03
N GLY A 38 -15.04 -20.33 2.41
CA GLY A 38 -13.89 -21.11 2.83
C GLY A 38 -14.00 -21.80 4.18
N ALA A 39 -14.91 -22.78 4.31
CA ALA A 39 -14.82 -23.79 5.37
C ALA A 39 -13.36 -24.22 5.51
N HIS A 40 -12.79 -23.90 6.67
CA HIS A 40 -11.36 -23.90 6.81
C HIS A 40 -10.85 -25.33 6.67
N GLY A 41 -9.67 -25.52 6.03
CA GLY A 41 -8.97 -26.81 6.00
C GLY A 41 -8.68 -27.43 7.37
N VAL A 42 -9.13 -26.80 8.46
CA VAL A 42 -9.27 -27.39 9.81
C VAL A 42 -10.05 -28.71 9.77
N PHE A 43 -11.21 -28.76 9.12
CA PHE A 43 -12.09 -29.94 9.11
C PHE A 43 -12.14 -30.68 7.77
N GLY A 44 -11.85 -30.00 6.65
CA GLY A 44 -11.73 -30.60 5.33
C GLY A 44 -10.30 -31.03 4.99
N ASN A 45 -9.90 -30.80 3.74
CA ASN A 45 -8.53 -31.05 3.29
C ASN A 45 -7.53 -30.13 4.03
N PRO A 46 -6.54 -30.68 4.75
CA PRO A 46 -5.62 -29.88 5.55
C PRO A 46 -4.78 -28.91 4.73
N ALA A 47 -4.53 -29.17 3.45
CA ALA A 47 -3.85 -28.23 2.56
C ALA A 47 -4.60 -26.91 2.38
N GLY A 48 -5.93 -26.94 2.45
CA GLY A 48 -6.80 -25.77 2.30
C GLY A 48 -6.68 -24.73 3.41
N LEU A 49 -6.08 -25.08 4.56
CA LEU A 49 -6.00 -24.21 5.73
C LEU A 49 -5.35 -22.84 5.45
N SER A 50 -4.27 -22.83 4.67
CA SER A 50 -3.54 -21.60 4.29
C SER A 50 -3.90 -21.08 2.90
N ALA A 51 -4.83 -21.74 2.21
CA ALA A 51 -5.27 -21.37 0.86
C ALA A 51 -6.04 -20.04 0.86
N LEU A 52 -6.72 -19.76 1.95
CA LEU A 52 -7.50 -18.55 2.20
C LEU A 52 -6.62 -17.59 3.02
N ASP A 53 -6.21 -16.46 2.44
CA ASP A 53 -5.33 -15.46 3.08
C ASP A 53 -6.10 -14.64 4.13
N SER A 54 -6.65 -15.33 5.13
CA SER A 54 -7.44 -14.76 6.21
C SER A 54 -7.39 -15.66 7.44
N LYS A 55 -7.16 -15.03 8.60
CA LYS A 55 -7.36 -15.67 9.89
C LYS A 55 -8.85 -15.65 10.21
N GLY A 56 -9.36 -16.72 10.79
CA GLY A 56 -10.78 -16.86 11.04
C GLY A 56 -11.13 -17.94 12.07
N ALA A 57 -12.43 -18.02 12.33
CA ALA A 57 -13.05 -18.99 13.21
C ALA A 57 -14.42 -19.40 12.66
N LEU A 58 -14.88 -20.59 13.02
CA LEU A 58 -16.08 -21.22 12.48
C LEU A 58 -16.75 -22.02 13.60
N ALA A 59 -18.07 -21.98 13.63
CA ALA A 59 -18.91 -22.93 14.34
C ALA A 59 -19.98 -23.49 13.41
N SER A 60 -20.23 -24.80 13.49
CA SER A 60 -21.29 -25.44 12.71
C SER A 60 -22.05 -26.46 13.53
N TYR A 61 -23.28 -26.71 13.09
CA TYR A 61 -24.20 -27.66 13.66
C TYR A 61 -24.89 -28.42 12.53
N GLN A 62 -25.06 -29.73 12.68
CA GLN A 62 -25.82 -30.56 11.77
C GLN A 62 -26.62 -31.61 12.56
N PHE A 63 -27.81 -31.94 12.08
CA PHE A 63 -28.67 -33.00 12.60
C PHE A 63 -29.21 -33.81 11.43
N ASP A 64 -28.76 -35.06 11.32
CA ASP A 64 -29.16 -35.92 10.21
C ASP A 64 -29.27 -37.38 10.65
N ASP A 65 -30.33 -38.05 10.22
CA ASP A 65 -30.67 -39.44 10.61
C ASP A 65 -30.60 -39.73 12.13
N GLY A 66 -30.95 -38.74 12.94
CA GLY A 66 -30.91 -38.83 14.41
C GLY A 66 -29.52 -38.64 15.03
N ILE A 67 -28.51 -38.34 14.23
CA ILE A 67 -27.16 -37.98 14.68
C ILE A 67 -27.05 -36.46 14.72
N THR A 68 -26.70 -35.93 15.89
CA THR A 68 -26.35 -34.52 16.07
C THR A 68 -24.84 -34.35 16.01
N GLU A 69 -24.38 -33.34 15.29
CA GLU A 69 -22.97 -32.99 15.16
C GLU A 69 -22.76 -31.51 15.45
N PHE A 70 -21.77 -31.21 16.29
CA PHE A 70 -21.32 -29.87 16.59
C PHE A 70 -19.84 -29.73 16.27
N ARG A 71 -19.45 -28.63 15.62
CA ARG A 71 -18.04 -28.33 15.32
C ARG A 71 -17.70 -26.89 15.67
N VAL A 72 -16.48 -26.68 16.16
CA VAL A 72 -15.91 -25.34 16.38
C VAL A 72 -14.42 -25.34 16.11
N GLY A 73 -13.90 -24.37 15.38
CA GLY A 73 -12.48 -24.29 15.05
C GLY A 73 -12.05 -22.95 14.51
N GLY A 74 -10.75 -22.80 14.23
CA GLY A 74 -10.19 -21.58 13.65
C GLY A 74 -8.76 -21.74 13.19
N ASN A 75 -8.24 -20.72 12.50
CA ASN A 75 -6.89 -20.69 11.93
C ASN A 75 -6.13 -19.39 12.23
N LEU A 76 -4.82 -19.54 12.34
CA LEU A 76 -3.83 -18.46 12.37
C LEU A 76 -2.98 -18.54 11.09
N ASP A 77 -3.64 -18.51 9.94
CA ASP A 77 -3.07 -18.64 8.58
C ASP A 77 -2.52 -20.04 8.28
N ARG A 78 -1.41 -20.45 8.92
CA ARG A 78 -0.73 -21.73 8.63
C ARG A 78 -1.00 -22.84 9.63
N VAL A 79 -1.59 -22.50 10.77
CA VAL A 79 -1.90 -23.45 11.86
C VAL A 79 -3.35 -23.25 12.24
N GLY A 80 -4.07 -24.34 12.47
CA GLY A 80 -5.47 -24.32 12.88
C GLY A 80 -5.76 -25.42 13.88
N ALA A 81 -6.83 -25.21 14.64
CA ALA A 81 -7.33 -26.17 15.60
C ALA A 81 -8.84 -26.27 15.48
N GLY A 82 -9.37 -27.47 15.72
CA GLY A 82 -10.80 -27.74 15.64
C GLY A 82 -11.24 -28.79 16.64
N PHE A 83 -12.49 -28.70 17.07
CA PHE A 83 -13.19 -29.66 17.90
C PHE A 83 -14.48 -30.07 17.20
N GLU A 84 -14.79 -31.36 17.21
CA GLU A 84 -16.01 -31.95 16.67
C GLU A 84 -16.59 -32.92 17.69
N TYR A 85 -17.91 -32.90 17.85
CA TYR A 85 -18.66 -33.75 18.76
C TYR A 85 -19.89 -34.30 18.06
N ARG A 86 -20.03 -35.63 18.00
CA ARG A 86 -21.17 -36.33 17.37
C ARG A 86 -21.86 -37.21 18.40
N PHE A 87 -23.18 -37.14 18.46
CA PHE A 87 -23.96 -37.93 19.40
C PHE A 87 -25.35 -38.28 18.88
N ASN A 88 -25.94 -39.36 19.41
CA ASN A 88 -27.32 -39.73 19.12
C ASN A 88 -28.01 -40.43 20.31
N ASP A 89 -29.33 -40.58 20.22
CA ASP A 89 -30.14 -41.27 21.25
C ASP A 89 -29.90 -42.79 21.31
N LYS A 90 -29.15 -43.35 20.35
CA LYS A 90 -28.81 -44.78 20.27
C LYS A 90 -27.45 -45.09 20.92
N GLY A 91 -26.86 -44.13 21.63
CA GLY A 91 -25.62 -44.31 22.40
C GLY A 91 -24.32 -43.97 21.66
N MET A 92 -24.40 -43.35 20.47
CA MET A 92 -23.24 -42.75 19.82
C MET A 92 -22.79 -41.54 20.62
N ASP A 93 -21.50 -41.48 20.95
CA ASP A 93 -20.85 -40.39 21.66
C ASP A 93 -19.38 -40.36 21.20
N GLU A 94 -19.08 -39.42 20.31
CA GLU A 94 -17.81 -39.29 19.60
C GLU A 94 -17.24 -37.88 19.76
N SER A 95 -15.95 -37.77 20.07
CA SER A 95 -15.25 -36.48 20.09
C SER A 95 -13.94 -36.53 19.30
N ARG A 96 -13.66 -35.47 18.54
CA ARG A 96 -12.45 -35.30 17.73
C ARG A 96 -11.78 -33.97 18.02
N TRP A 97 -10.49 -33.99 18.31
CA TRP A 97 -9.64 -32.81 18.42
C TRP A 97 -8.66 -32.80 17.26
N ASN A 98 -8.66 -31.74 16.47
CA ASN A 98 -7.85 -31.59 15.28
C ASN A 98 -6.79 -30.51 15.49
N LEU A 99 -5.54 -30.83 15.16
CA LEU A 99 -4.47 -29.86 14.98
C LEU A 99 -3.99 -29.94 13.53
N THR A 100 -4.19 -28.85 12.78
CA THR A 100 -3.92 -28.80 11.35
C THR A 100 -2.81 -27.80 11.04
N HIS A 101 -1.95 -28.13 10.10
CA HIS A 101 -0.99 -27.20 9.53
C HIS A 101 -1.02 -27.24 7.99
N SER A 102 -0.64 -26.13 7.36
CA SER A 102 -0.55 -26.00 5.90
C SER A 102 0.59 -25.08 5.48
N PHE A 103 1.20 -25.39 4.35
CA PHE A 103 2.29 -24.65 3.74
C PHE A 103 1.94 -24.34 2.27
N PRO A 104 1.93 -23.07 1.87
CA PRO A 104 1.89 -22.71 0.46
C PRO A 104 3.23 -23.05 -0.20
N LEU A 105 3.17 -23.64 -1.38
CA LEU A 105 4.29 -24.00 -2.23
C LEU A 105 4.19 -23.23 -3.56
N PHE A 106 5.33 -23.01 -4.21
CA PHE A 106 5.41 -22.41 -5.55
C PHE A 106 4.54 -21.14 -5.66
N ASP A 107 4.73 -20.20 -4.72
CA ASP A 107 4.03 -18.91 -4.70
C ASP A 107 2.49 -19.05 -4.74
N ARG A 108 1.98 -19.99 -3.93
CA ARG A 108 0.55 -20.30 -3.73
C ARG A 108 -0.13 -21.00 -4.91
N SER A 109 0.63 -21.61 -5.83
CA SER A 109 0.06 -22.50 -6.87
C SER A 109 -0.18 -23.93 -6.37
N ALA A 110 0.45 -24.32 -5.27
CA ALA A 110 0.16 -25.56 -4.56
C ALA A 110 0.16 -25.33 -3.05
N PHE A 111 -0.50 -26.20 -2.31
CA PHE A 111 -0.53 -26.21 -0.85
C PHE A 111 -0.40 -27.65 -0.38
N LEU A 112 0.38 -27.83 0.68
CA LEU A 112 0.54 -29.10 1.35
C LEU A 112 0.12 -28.93 2.81
N GLY A 113 -0.66 -29.84 3.35
CA GLY A 113 -1.06 -29.79 4.74
C GLY A 113 -1.12 -31.15 5.39
N GLY A 114 -1.14 -31.14 6.72
CA GLY A 114 -1.32 -32.32 7.54
C GLY A 114 -2.20 -32.00 8.74
N ARG A 115 -3.03 -32.96 9.12
CA ARG A 115 -3.89 -32.91 10.29
C ARG A 115 -3.58 -34.07 11.22
N VAL A 116 -3.38 -33.75 12.49
CA VAL A 116 -3.34 -34.74 13.58
C VAL A 116 -4.69 -34.70 14.27
N THR A 117 -5.33 -35.85 14.41
CA THR A 117 -6.64 -35.98 15.06
C THR A 117 -6.53 -36.88 16.28
N ALA A 118 -7.03 -36.42 17.42
CA ALA A 118 -7.28 -37.25 18.60
C ALA A 118 -8.78 -37.57 18.66
N PHE A 119 -9.13 -38.84 18.48
CA PHE A 119 -10.51 -39.34 18.44
C PHE A 119 -10.83 -40.21 19.65
N ARG A 120 -12.04 -40.05 20.19
CA ARG A 120 -12.62 -40.88 21.24
C ARG A 120 -14.05 -41.23 20.86
N SER A 121 -14.45 -42.47 21.11
CA SER A 121 -15.83 -42.95 21.00
C SER A 121 -16.21 -43.72 22.27
N ALA A 122 -17.50 -43.77 22.61
CA ALA A 122 -18.03 -44.70 23.61
C ALA A 122 -17.80 -46.19 23.25
N ASP A 123 -17.57 -46.51 21.98
CA ASP A 123 -17.39 -47.89 21.49
C ASP A 123 -16.05 -48.52 21.91
N PHE A 124 -15.07 -47.71 22.31
CA PHE A 124 -13.76 -48.20 22.73
C PHE A 124 -13.16 -47.38 23.88
N LYS A 125 -12.27 -48.02 24.66
CA LYS A 125 -11.54 -47.34 25.73
C LYS A 125 -10.17 -46.87 25.23
N GLY A 126 -9.93 -45.56 25.22
CA GLY A 126 -8.63 -44.98 24.89
C GLY A 126 -8.73 -43.68 24.11
N THR A 127 -7.66 -43.34 23.39
CA THR A 127 -7.65 -42.27 22.38
C THR A 127 -7.00 -42.82 21.14
N GLU A 128 -7.66 -42.59 20.01
CA GLU A 128 -7.10 -42.86 18.69
C GLU A 128 -6.41 -41.62 18.17
N TRP A 129 -5.22 -41.82 17.63
CA TRP A 129 -4.44 -40.77 17.00
C TRP A 129 -4.30 -41.09 15.52
N THR A 130 -4.72 -40.15 14.68
CA THR A 130 -4.54 -40.28 13.24
C THR A 130 -3.77 -39.11 12.66
N TYR A 131 -3.10 -39.37 11.55
CA TYR A 131 -2.49 -38.36 10.70
C TYR A 131 -3.07 -38.43 9.29
N SER A 132 -3.63 -37.32 8.85
CA SER A 132 -4.20 -37.15 7.51
C SER A 132 -3.40 -36.11 6.73
N PRO A 133 -2.66 -36.47 5.68
CA PRO A 133 -2.08 -35.49 4.77
C PRO A 133 -3.09 -35.04 3.71
N GLY A 134 -2.82 -33.87 3.14
CA GLY A 134 -3.58 -33.33 2.02
C GLY A 134 -2.69 -32.49 1.11
N ILE A 135 -3.06 -32.46 -0.16
CA ILE A 135 -2.47 -31.61 -1.18
C ILE A 135 -3.58 -30.89 -1.93
N LEU A 136 -3.29 -29.66 -2.31
CA LEU A 136 -4.11 -28.84 -3.16
C LEU A 136 -3.23 -28.22 -4.23
N ILE A 137 -3.66 -28.28 -5.48
CA ILE A 137 -2.95 -27.65 -6.58
C ILE A 137 -3.90 -26.83 -7.44
N ARG A 138 -3.34 -25.77 -8.01
CA ARG A 138 -4.05 -24.87 -8.89
C ARG A 138 -3.22 -24.65 -10.15
N PRO A 139 -3.32 -25.58 -11.12
CA PRO A 139 -2.57 -25.45 -12.37
C PRO A 139 -3.03 -24.24 -13.19
N PHE A 140 -4.31 -23.85 -13.06
CA PHE A 140 -4.89 -22.69 -13.75
C PHE A 140 -5.80 -21.89 -12.81
N SER A 141 -6.04 -20.61 -13.13
CA SER A 141 -6.92 -19.75 -12.31
C SER A 141 -8.38 -20.22 -12.26
N MET A 142 -8.81 -21.12 -13.14
CA MET A 142 -10.19 -21.67 -13.17
C MET A 142 -10.30 -23.10 -12.64
N LEU A 143 -9.18 -23.84 -12.56
CA LEU A 143 -9.16 -25.25 -12.18
C LEU A 143 -8.39 -25.44 -10.87
N SER A 144 -9.04 -26.06 -9.90
CA SER A 144 -8.38 -26.56 -8.70
C SER A 144 -8.55 -28.05 -8.58
N LEU A 145 -7.49 -28.71 -8.14
CA LEU A 145 -7.45 -30.14 -7.87
C LEU A 145 -6.96 -30.32 -6.45
N GLY A 146 -7.42 -31.38 -5.82
CA GLY A 146 -7.10 -31.66 -4.43
C GLY A 146 -7.27 -33.12 -4.13
N TYR A 147 -6.47 -33.55 -3.17
CA TYR A 147 -6.45 -34.90 -2.67
C TYR A 147 -6.13 -34.87 -1.18
N SER A 148 -6.81 -35.71 -0.41
CA SER A 148 -6.45 -35.99 0.97
C SER A 148 -6.58 -37.48 1.25
N CYS A 149 -5.83 -37.96 2.23
CA CYS A 149 -5.97 -39.32 2.73
C CYS A 149 -6.21 -39.23 4.23
N ASP A 150 -7.43 -39.52 4.66
CA ASP A 150 -7.72 -39.61 6.07
C ASP A 150 -7.21 -40.92 6.66
N ASN A 151 -6.73 -40.86 7.90
CA ASN A 151 -6.23 -42.01 8.66
C ASN A 151 -5.03 -42.71 8.01
N LEU A 152 -4.20 -41.99 7.25
CA LEU A 152 -3.01 -42.57 6.59
C LEU A 152 -2.11 -43.28 7.60
N LEU A 153 -1.79 -42.58 8.70
CA LEU A 153 -1.16 -43.16 9.89
C LEU A 153 -2.20 -43.22 11.01
N TYR A 154 -2.13 -44.29 11.79
CA TYR A 154 -3.07 -44.60 12.84
C TYR A 154 -2.34 -45.19 14.04
N LEU A 155 -2.74 -44.78 15.24
CA LEU A 155 -2.30 -45.36 16.51
C LEU A 155 -3.46 -45.36 17.51
N GLY A 156 -3.86 -46.54 17.98
CA GLY A 156 -4.92 -46.65 18.98
C GLY A 156 -5.55 -48.04 19.06
N PRO A 157 -6.69 -48.16 19.78
CA PRO A 157 -7.37 -49.42 20.03
C PRO A 157 -8.09 -50.06 18.81
N THR A 158 -8.58 -49.32 17.82
CA THR A 158 -9.36 -49.86 16.69
C THR A 158 -8.79 -49.45 15.32
N SER A 159 -8.49 -50.37 14.40
CA SER A 159 -7.90 -49.94 13.12
C SER A 159 -8.89 -49.13 12.29
N MET A 160 -8.64 -47.83 12.10
CA MET A 160 -9.44 -47.01 11.18
C MET A 160 -9.01 -47.25 9.74
N GLU A 161 -10.00 -47.41 8.86
CA GLU A 161 -9.75 -47.52 7.43
C GLU A 161 -9.23 -46.19 6.87
N ARG A 162 -8.38 -46.30 5.85
CA ARG A 162 -7.90 -45.15 5.10
C ARG A 162 -9.00 -44.71 4.15
N VAL A 163 -9.34 -43.44 4.20
CA VAL A 163 -10.32 -42.83 3.30
C VAL A 163 -9.59 -41.94 2.34
N HIS A 164 -9.74 -42.21 1.04
CA HIS A 164 -9.11 -41.44 -0.02
C HIS A 164 -10.11 -40.45 -0.59
N ASN A 165 -9.82 -39.15 -0.45
CA ASN A 165 -10.67 -38.09 -1.01
C ASN A 165 -9.95 -37.43 -2.17
N ALA A 166 -10.65 -37.27 -3.29
CA ALA A 166 -10.13 -36.60 -4.48
C ALA A 166 -11.22 -35.74 -5.10
N GLY A 167 -10.82 -34.72 -5.84
CA GLY A 167 -11.79 -33.91 -6.54
C GLY A 167 -11.20 -32.82 -7.39
N ALA A 168 -12.09 -32.17 -8.12
CA ALA A 168 -11.76 -31.14 -9.07
C ALA A 168 -12.87 -30.08 -9.08
N THR A 169 -12.47 -28.83 -9.26
CA THR A 169 -13.43 -27.73 -9.41
C THR A 169 -13.09 -26.88 -10.60
N LEU A 170 -14.10 -26.66 -11.42
CA LEU A 170 -14.12 -25.65 -12.44
C LEU A 170 -14.92 -24.44 -11.94
N ARG A 171 -14.36 -23.24 -12.08
CA ARG A 171 -15.05 -22.00 -11.75
C ARG A 171 -15.13 -21.11 -12.98
N LEU A 172 -16.29 -20.49 -13.15
CA LEU A 172 -16.66 -19.68 -14.30
C LEU A 172 -16.98 -18.28 -13.79
N GLY A 173 -15.97 -17.41 -13.75
CA GLY A 173 -16.15 -16.07 -13.19
C GLY A 173 -16.22 -16.07 -11.66
N ASP A 174 -16.79 -15.00 -11.12
CA ASP A 174 -16.96 -14.78 -9.68
C ASP A 174 -18.34 -15.27 -9.16
N PHE A 175 -19.17 -15.81 -10.04
CA PHE A 175 -20.58 -16.07 -9.77
C PHE A 175 -20.98 -17.54 -9.89
N PHE A 176 -20.22 -18.42 -10.54
CA PHE A 176 -20.63 -19.82 -10.71
C PHE A 176 -19.46 -20.81 -10.59
N ASN A 177 -19.67 -21.88 -9.81
CA ASN A 177 -18.71 -22.97 -9.63
C ASN A 177 -19.37 -24.33 -9.88
N ALA A 178 -18.59 -25.27 -10.40
CA ALA A 178 -18.96 -26.67 -10.50
C ALA A 178 -17.81 -27.53 -9.96
N SER A 179 -18.11 -28.35 -8.95
CA SER A 179 -17.15 -29.19 -8.25
C SER A 179 -17.57 -30.65 -8.34
N TYR A 180 -16.60 -31.51 -8.63
CA TYR A 180 -16.76 -32.96 -8.60
C TYR A 180 -15.87 -33.53 -7.51
N ASP A 181 -16.46 -34.33 -6.62
CA ASP A 181 -15.81 -34.90 -5.45
C ASP A 181 -15.99 -36.43 -5.45
N VAL A 182 -14.95 -37.11 -5.01
CA VAL A 182 -14.86 -38.57 -4.92
C VAL A 182 -14.32 -38.94 -3.54
N GLU A 183 -15.11 -39.67 -2.76
CA GLU A 183 -14.75 -40.17 -1.44
C GLU A 183 -14.64 -41.70 -1.49
N ASP A 184 -13.50 -42.20 -1.02
CA ASP A 184 -13.09 -43.61 -1.02
C ASP A 184 -13.25 -44.34 -2.37
N TRP A 185 -13.23 -43.59 -3.48
CA TRP A 185 -13.49 -44.10 -4.85
C TRP A 185 -14.86 -44.76 -5.05
N LYS A 186 -15.79 -44.55 -4.11
CA LYS A 186 -17.13 -45.16 -4.12
C LYS A 186 -18.21 -44.11 -4.26
N GLU A 187 -18.09 -43.04 -3.47
CA GLU A 187 -19.06 -41.95 -3.43
C GLU A 187 -18.61 -40.87 -4.39
N HIS A 188 -19.45 -40.55 -5.37
CA HIS A 188 -19.22 -39.55 -6.38
C HIS A 188 -20.30 -38.47 -6.28
N ARG A 189 -19.90 -37.22 -6.16
CA ARG A 189 -20.81 -36.09 -5.94
C ARG A 189 -20.51 -34.95 -6.89
N LEU A 190 -21.55 -34.22 -7.28
CA LEU A 190 -21.44 -32.96 -8.03
C LEU A 190 -22.05 -31.83 -7.19
N LEU A 191 -21.31 -30.74 -7.02
CA LEU A 191 -21.76 -29.53 -6.36
C LEU A 191 -21.76 -28.38 -7.37
N LEU A 192 -22.90 -27.72 -7.50
CA LEU A 192 -23.06 -26.50 -8.28
C LEU A 192 -23.26 -25.33 -7.31
N GLU A 193 -22.51 -24.25 -7.48
CA GLU A 193 -22.66 -23.04 -6.66
C GLU A 193 -22.93 -21.82 -7.53
N LEU A 194 -23.82 -20.95 -7.07
CA LEU A 194 -24.14 -19.67 -7.68
C LEU A 194 -24.04 -18.55 -6.64
N SER A 195 -23.20 -17.54 -6.88
CA SER A 195 -23.01 -16.38 -6.00
C SER A 195 -23.62 -15.11 -6.62
N LEU A 196 -24.54 -14.47 -5.87
CA LEU A 196 -25.26 -13.27 -6.30
C LEU A 196 -25.44 -12.30 -5.11
N TYR A 197 -24.84 -11.11 -5.18
CA TYR A 197 -25.06 -10.00 -4.22
C TYR A 197 -25.05 -10.41 -2.73
N GLY A 198 -23.92 -10.90 -2.22
CA GLY A 198 -23.78 -11.32 -0.82
C GLY A 198 -24.56 -12.58 -0.44
N TYR A 199 -25.23 -13.23 -1.39
CA TYR A 199 -25.82 -14.56 -1.26
C TYR A 199 -25.03 -15.58 -2.08
N ARG A 200 -25.01 -16.82 -1.60
CA ARG A 200 -24.50 -17.97 -2.34
C ARG A 200 -25.47 -19.13 -2.20
N PHE A 201 -25.72 -19.80 -3.33
CA PHE A 201 -26.65 -20.90 -3.46
C PHE A 201 -25.86 -22.12 -3.87
N GLY A 202 -25.91 -23.18 -3.07
CA GLY A 202 -25.27 -24.46 -3.36
C GLY A 202 -26.31 -25.54 -3.66
N PHE A 203 -26.03 -26.40 -4.62
CA PHE A 203 -26.79 -27.60 -4.89
C PHE A 203 -25.85 -28.80 -5.08
N LYS A 204 -25.88 -29.72 -4.12
CA LYS A 204 -25.10 -30.95 -4.11
C LYS A 204 -25.98 -32.12 -4.53
N MET A 205 -25.53 -32.88 -5.53
CA MET A 205 -26.19 -34.08 -6.01
C MET A 205 -25.25 -35.30 -5.97
N PRO A 206 -25.73 -36.45 -5.51
CA PRO A 206 -25.01 -37.71 -5.66
C PRO A 206 -25.07 -38.17 -7.12
N ILE A 207 -23.97 -38.73 -7.61
CA ILE A 207 -23.86 -39.29 -8.96
C ILE A 207 -23.80 -40.81 -8.92
N SER A 208 -23.06 -41.37 -7.96
CA SER A 208 -22.85 -42.81 -7.78
C SER A 208 -22.35 -43.07 -6.36
N GLY A 209 -22.72 -44.21 -5.79
CA GLY A 209 -22.36 -44.59 -4.42
C GLY A 209 -23.60 -44.96 -3.62
N ASP A 210 -23.43 -45.12 -2.32
CA ASP A 210 -24.52 -45.43 -1.37
C ASP A 210 -25.21 -44.16 -0.84
N ASP A 211 -24.58 -42.99 -0.99
CA ASP A 211 -25.16 -41.68 -0.68
C ASP A 211 -26.20 -41.28 -1.74
N ASN A 212 -27.47 -41.14 -1.35
CA ASN A 212 -28.58 -40.76 -2.24
C ASN A 212 -29.18 -39.40 -1.89
N GLU A 213 -28.56 -38.63 -0.99
CA GLU A 213 -29.14 -37.39 -0.49
C GLU A 213 -28.78 -36.17 -1.35
N TYR A 214 -29.79 -35.39 -1.68
CA TYR A 214 -29.61 -34.07 -2.29
C TYR A 214 -29.52 -33.02 -1.19
N THR A 215 -28.55 -32.11 -1.30
CA THR A 215 -28.41 -31.00 -0.35
C THR A 215 -28.51 -29.67 -1.09
N PHE A 216 -29.40 -28.81 -0.62
CA PHE A 216 -29.45 -27.41 -0.99
C PHE A 216 -28.84 -26.55 0.12
N THR A 217 -28.18 -25.47 -0.26
CA THR A 217 -27.57 -24.58 0.72
C THR A 217 -27.75 -23.14 0.36
N LEU A 218 -28.04 -22.34 1.38
CA LEU A 218 -28.06 -20.90 1.31
C LEU A 218 -27.01 -20.32 2.26
N SER A 219 -26.14 -19.51 1.69
CA SER A 219 -25.10 -18.75 2.39
C SER A 219 -25.36 -17.28 2.26
N VAL A 220 -25.00 -16.54 3.30
CA VAL A 220 -25.13 -15.10 3.31
C VAL A 220 -23.99 -14.44 4.07
N SER A 221 -23.43 -13.39 3.49
CA SER A 221 -22.47 -12.55 4.20
C SER A 221 -23.18 -11.65 5.22
N LEU A 222 -22.66 -11.65 6.44
CA LEU A 222 -23.07 -10.83 7.58
C LEU A 222 -22.10 -9.66 7.72
N GLY A 223 -22.20 -8.71 6.78
CA GLY A 223 -21.18 -7.66 6.63
C GLY A 223 -19.89 -8.23 6.05
N GLY A 224 -18.82 -7.43 6.04
CA GLY A 224 -17.59 -7.77 5.33
C GLY A 224 -16.69 -8.81 5.99
N HIS A 225 -17.05 -9.40 7.14
CA HIS A 225 -16.13 -10.18 7.98
C HIS A 225 -16.71 -11.48 8.53
N ALA A 226 -17.95 -11.77 8.19
CA ALA A 226 -18.63 -12.94 8.69
C ALA A 226 -19.60 -13.44 7.65
N ASP A 227 -19.84 -14.74 7.69
CA ASP A 227 -20.78 -15.42 6.83
C ASP A 227 -21.63 -16.35 7.69
N ALA A 228 -22.80 -16.70 7.19
CA ALA A 228 -23.67 -17.71 7.78
C ALA A 228 -24.25 -18.61 6.70
N SER A 229 -24.45 -19.88 7.03
CA SER A 229 -24.96 -20.92 6.13
C SER A 229 -26.14 -21.65 6.73
N LEU A 230 -27.04 -22.10 5.86
CA LEU A 230 -28.14 -23.00 6.16
C LEU A 230 -28.18 -24.12 5.13
N GLU A 231 -28.23 -25.37 5.60
CA GLU A 231 -28.27 -26.58 4.80
C GLU A 231 -29.64 -27.26 4.91
N ILE A 232 -30.22 -27.55 3.74
CA ILE A 232 -31.56 -28.14 3.57
C ILE A 232 -31.38 -29.43 2.79
N PHE A 233 -31.95 -30.51 3.29
CA PHE A 233 -31.81 -31.86 2.71
C PHE A 233 -33.00 -32.18 1.80
N ASP A 234 -32.99 -33.38 1.22
CA ASP A 234 -33.99 -33.84 0.25
C ASP A 234 -35.42 -33.96 0.83
N ASP A 235 -35.53 -34.11 2.15
CA ASP A 235 -36.77 -34.00 2.92
C ASP A 235 -37.27 -32.55 3.13
N PHE A 236 -36.56 -31.58 2.55
CA PHE A 236 -36.79 -30.14 2.65
C PHE A 236 -36.68 -29.57 4.08
N LEU A 237 -36.10 -30.31 5.03
CA LEU A 237 -35.89 -29.83 6.38
C LEU A 237 -34.51 -29.15 6.53
N PRO A 238 -34.43 -28.03 7.26
CA PRO A 238 -33.15 -27.44 7.63
C PRO A 238 -32.49 -28.33 8.68
N LYS A 239 -31.48 -29.06 8.26
CA LYS A 239 -30.76 -30.03 9.09
C LYS A 239 -29.38 -29.53 9.48
N GLY A 240 -28.83 -28.52 8.82
CA GLY A 240 -27.49 -28.00 9.14
C GLY A 240 -27.38 -26.49 9.05
N GLY A 241 -26.36 -25.93 9.68
CA GLY A 241 -26.04 -24.52 9.59
C GLY A 241 -24.68 -24.19 10.19
N SER A 242 -24.12 -23.06 9.78
CA SER A 242 -22.81 -22.63 10.25
C SER A 242 -22.67 -21.11 10.29
N ILE A 243 -21.75 -20.62 11.13
CA ILE A 243 -21.35 -19.22 11.20
C ILE A 243 -19.82 -19.12 11.23
N GLY A 244 -19.29 -18.21 10.43
CA GLY A 244 -17.85 -18.02 10.24
C GLY A 244 -17.47 -16.56 10.42
N PHE A 245 -16.26 -16.33 10.91
CA PHE A 245 -15.64 -15.01 11.01
C PHE A 245 -14.27 -15.03 10.34
N HIS A 246 -13.91 -13.94 9.68
CA HIS A 246 -12.63 -13.81 9.02
C HIS A 246 -12.10 -12.36 9.09
N THR A 247 -10.79 -12.22 9.25
CA THR A 247 -10.10 -10.93 9.47
C THR A 247 -9.92 -10.10 8.20
N SER A 248 -9.72 -10.74 7.05
CA SER A 248 -9.77 -10.07 5.74
C SER A 248 -11.21 -9.61 5.44
N ARG A 249 -11.44 -8.61 4.60
CA ARG A 249 -12.79 -8.15 4.26
C ARG A 249 -13.27 -8.80 2.96
N ASN A 250 -14.44 -9.42 2.99
CA ASN A 250 -15.13 -9.94 1.81
C ASN A 250 -15.63 -8.76 0.97
N PRO A 251 -15.08 -8.55 -0.25
CA PRO A 251 -15.46 -7.43 -1.09
C PRO A 251 -16.86 -7.59 -1.67
N ARG A 252 -17.50 -8.77 -1.57
CA ARG A 252 -18.84 -9.03 -2.14
C ARG A 252 -19.91 -9.22 -1.07
N ALA A 253 -19.63 -8.87 0.18
CA ALA A 253 -20.54 -9.07 1.29
C ALA A 253 -21.84 -8.25 1.24
N SER A 254 -21.85 -7.20 0.42
CA SER A 254 -22.95 -6.25 0.36
C SER A 254 -24.14 -6.83 -0.42
N ARG A 255 -25.31 -6.88 0.23
CA ARG A 255 -26.56 -7.43 -0.34
C ARG A 255 -27.34 -6.48 -1.24
N SER A 256 -26.93 -5.21 -1.27
CA SER A 256 -27.56 -4.14 -2.05
C SER A 256 -26.51 -3.10 -2.40
N ALA A 257 -26.79 -2.27 -3.41
CA ALA A 257 -26.00 -1.09 -3.69
C ALA A 257 -25.90 -0.19 -2.44
N GLN A 258 -24.76 0.47 -2.29
CA GLN A 258 -24.43 1.32 -1.14
C GLN A 258 -23.92 2.69 -1.60
N ILE A 259 -24.22 3.68 -0.77
CA ILE A 259 -23.58 4.99 -0.81
C ILE A 259 -22.46 4.95 0.22
N VAL A 260 -21.20 4.96 -0.24
CA VAL A 260 -20.05 4.80 0.64
C VAL A 260 -19.39 6.15 0.89
N ARG A 261 -19.34 6.59 2.14
CA ARG A 261 -18.54 7.76 2.55
C ARG A 261 -17.13 7.33 2.93
N VAL A 262 -16.14 8.01 2.37
CA VAL A 262 -14.71 7.83 2.66
C VAL A 262 -14.21 9.10 3.33
N PRO A 263 -14.02 9.10 4.66
CA PRO A 263 -13.45 10.24 5.37
C PRO A 263 -11.94 10.31 5.12
N LEU A 264 -11.48 11.38 4.49
CA LEU A 264 -10.08 11.78 4.34
C LEU A 264 -9.80 13.03 5.19
N ASN A 265 -10.47 13.12 6.33
CA ASN A 265 -10.62 14.31 7.16
C ASN A 265 -9.42 14.63 8.08
N MET A 266 -8.21 14.29 7.64
CA MET A 266 -6.97 14.53 8.38
C MET A 266 -5.76 14.58 7.45
N GLU A 267 -4.56 14.64 8.03
CA GLU A 267 -3.32 14.60 7.25
C GLU A 267 -3.16 13.24 6.55
N VAL A 268 -2.97 13.23 5.24
CA VAL A 268 -2.51 12.05 4.48
C VAL A 268 -1.02 12.22 4.20
N SER A 269 -0.24 11.22 4.60
CA SER A 269 1.22 11.25 4.51
C SER A 269 1.77 9.95 3.92
N GLU A 270 3.00 9.97 3.43
CA GLU A 270 3.66 8.78 2.83
C GLU A 270 3.75 7.61 3.81
N VAL A 271 4.13 7.92 5.05
CA VAL A 271 4.25 6.99 6.16
C VAL A 271 3.46 7.55 7.33
N GLU A 272 2.59 6.73 7.93
CA GLU A 272 1.73 7.17 9.02
C GLU A 272 2.56 7.68 10.21
N LYS A 273 2.32 8.92 10.62
CA LYS A 273 2.86 9.45 11.87
C LYS A 273 2.09 8.83 13.03
N LYS A 274 2.76 8.02 13.85
CA LYS A 274 2.15 7.48 15.08
C LYS A 274 1.79 8.59 16.05
N PHE A 275 0.71 8.37 16.80
CA PHE A 275 0.23 9.27 17.83
C PHE A 275 1.34 9.59 18.84
N LEU A 276 1.79 10.84 18.86
CA LEU A 276 2.45 11.45 20.01
C LEU A 276 1.38 12.29 20.72
N PHE A 277 1.37 12.32 22.05
CA PHE A 277 0.32 12.96 22.88
C PHE A 277 -0.11 14.39 22.47
N PHE A 278 0.69 15.09 21.66
CA PHE A 278 0.43 16.44 21.15
C PHE A 278 0.52 16.58 19.62
N ALA A 279 0.72 15.48 18.88
CA ALA A 279 0.79 15.50 17.42
C ALA A 279 -0.53 15.02 16.81
N PRO A 280 -1.06 15.72 15.80
CA PRO A 280 -2.23 15.26 15.06
C PRO A 280 -1.93 13.90 14.41
N SER A 281 -2.93 13.01 14.44
CA SER A 281 -2.86 11.74 13.71
C SER A 281 -2.85 12.00 12.20
N SER A 282 -2.14 11.15 11.46
CA SER A 282 -2.18 11.12 10.00
C SER A 282 -2.62 9.74 9.52
N ILE A 283 -3.00 9.62 8.25
CA ILE A 283 -3.26 8.35 7.59
C ILE A 283 -2.13 8.11 6.59
N GLY A 284 -1.54 6.92 6.61
CA GLY A 284 -0.56 6.51 5.60
C GLY A 284 -1.20 6.32 4.22
N LEU A 285 -0.54 6.78 3.17
CA LEU A 285 -0.98 6.65 1.78
C LEU A 285 -1.30 5.21 1.38
N MET A 286 -0.57 4.23 1.94
CA MET A 286 -0.84 2.81 1.72
C MET A 286 -2.21 2.36 2.27
N LYS A 287 -2.69 2.94 3.37
CA LYS A 287 -4.05 2.67 3.90
C LYS A 287 -5.12 3.27 2.97
N VAL A 288 -4.86 4.46 2.44
CA VAL A 288 -5.74 5.12 1.47
C VAL A 288 -5.82 4.27 0.21
N ARG A 289 -4.68 3.89 -0.37
CA ARG A 289 -4.60 2.97 -1.51
C ARG A 289 -5.36 1.66 -1.24
N ASN A 290 -5.12 1.04 -0.08
CA ASN A 290 -5.81 -0.19 0.28
C ASN A 290 -7.34 -0.01 0.30
N LEU A 291 -7.84 1.10 0.85
CA LEU A 291 -9.27 1.39 0.80
C LEU A 291 -9.80 1.53 -0.63
N PHE A 292 -9.07 2.21 -1.52
CA PHE A 292 -9.45 2.30 -2.93
C PHE A 292 -9.47 0.94 -3.62
N GLU A 293 -8.55 0.02 -3.28
CA GLU A 293 -8.60 -1.37 -3.75
C GLU A 293 -9.87 -2.10 -3.26
N HIS A 294 -10.28 -1.92 -2.00
CA HIS A 294 -11.55 -2.45 -1.48
C HIS A 294 -12.74 -1.88 -2.24
N LEU A 295 -12.75 -0.56 -2.45
CA LEU A 295 -13.82 0.11 -3.18
C LEU A 295 -13.89 -0.40 -4.61
N LEU A 296 -12.76 -0.58 -5.31
CA LEU A 296 -12.69 -1.09 -6.67
C LEU A 296 -13.24 -2.52 -6.79
N ARG A 297 -12.99 -3.39 -5.80
CA ARG A 297 -13.43 -4.79 -5.83
C ARG A 297 -14.85 -5.02 -5.32
N ASP A 298 -15.48 -4.03 -4.66
CA ASP A 298 -16.83 -4.16 -4.13
C ASP A 298 -17.90 -3.62 -5.12
N PRO A 299 -18.69 -4.49 -5.77
CA PRO A 299 -19.69 -4.08 -6.76
C PRO A 299 -20.84 -3.26 -6.14
N ALA A 300 -21.04 -3.32 -4.83
CA ALA A 300 -22.06 -2.50 -4.17
C ALA A 300 -21.62 -1.04 -3.96
N ALA A 301 -20.32 -0.73 -4.04
CA ALA A 301 -19.79 0.62 -3.90
C ALA A 301 -20.01 1.48 -5.16
N GLY A 302 -21.22 1.49 -5.73
CA GLY A 302 -21.55 2.17 -6.99
C GLY A 302 -21.62 3.70 -6.87
N LEU A 303 -21.77 4.25 -5.66
CA LEU A 303 -21.71 5.68 -5.38
C LEU A 303 -20.77 5.93 -4.20
N VAL A 304 -19.68 6.68 -4.43
CA VAL A 304 -18.66 6.98 -3.42
C VAL A 304 -18.64 8.47 -3.14
N VAL A 305 -18.71 8.85 -1.86
CA VAL A 305 -18.55 10.23 -1.37
C VAL A 305 -17.19 10.32 -0.68
N LEU A 306 -16.22 10.96 -1.33
CA LEU A 306 -14.93 11.30 -0.76
C LEU A 306 -15.10 12.58 0.06
N ASP A 307 -14.96 12.46 1.37
CA ASP A 307 -15.09 13.57 2.29
C ASP A 307 -13.71 14.14 2.63
N PHE A 308 -13.42 15.30 2.05
CA PHE A 308 -12.18 16.05 2.23
C PHE A 308 -12.27 17.12 3.33
N SER A 309 -13.32 17.14 4.15
CA SER A 309 -13.42 18.09 5.27
C SER A 309 -12.21 17.96 6.20
N GLY A 310 -11.37 18.99 6.31
CA GLY A 310 -10.13 18.93 7.10
C GLY A 310 -8.99 18.07 6.49
N TYR A 311 -9.10 17.69 5.22
CA TYR A 311 -8.04 17.00 4.49
C TYR A 311 -6.76 17.84 4.47
N SER A 312 -5.61 17.21 4.69
CA SER A 312 -4.31 17.84 4.52
C SER A 312 -3.37 16.88 3.81
N GLY A 313 -3.05 17.15 2.56
CA GLY A 313 -2.06 16.40 1.79
C GLY A 313 -1.29 17.36 0.89
N ASN A 314 -0.05 16.99 0.55
CA ASN A 314 0.69 17.74 -0.47
C ASN A 314 0.15 17.44 -1.87
N LEU A 315 0.57 18.22 -2.87
CA LEU A 315 0.08 18.11 -4.24
C LEU A 315 0.37 16.74 -4.88
N ALA A 316 1.48 16.09 -4.51
CA ALA A 316 1.82 14.76 -5.02
C ALA A 316 0.88 13.67 -4.48
N ILE A 317 0.60 13.67 -3.18
CA ILE A 317 -0.39 12.79 -2.54
C ILE A 317 -1.79 13.03 -3.11
N SER A 318 -2.17 14.30 -3.29
CA SER A 318 -3.43 14.64 -3.93
C SER A 318 -3.54 14.09 -5.36
N GLU A 319 -2.46 14.12 -6.14
CA GLU A 319 -2.45 13.52 -7.48
C GLU A 319 -2.53 11.98 -7.45
N GLU A 320 -1.98 11.32 -6.42
CA GLU A 320 -2.22 9.87 -6.21
C GLU A 320 -3.68 9.57 -5.93
N ILE A 321 -4.31 10.31 -5.00
CA ILE A 321 -5.73 10.17 -4.72
C ILE A 321 -6.55 10.38 -5.99
N ASN A 322 -6.23 11.41 -6.77
CA ASN A 322 -6.88 11.71 -8.04
C ASN A 322 -6.76 10.56 -9.06
N ARG A 323 -5.63 9.84 -9.10
CA ARG A 323 -5.49 8.62 -9.92
C ARG A 323 -6.40 7.49 -9.43
N TYR A 324 -6.53 7.30 -8.12
CA TYR A 324 -7.49 6.31 -7.59
C TYR A 324 -8.95 6.71 -7.88
N VAL A 325 -9.28 8.00 -7.83
CA VAL A 325 -10.60 8.52 -8.28
C VAL A 325 -10.87 8.15 -9.73
N LYS A 326 -9.90 8.35 -10.63
CA LYS A 326 -10.03 7.96 -12.05
C LYS A 326 -10.30 6.47 -12.19
N LYS A 327 -9.59 5.61 -11.44
CA LYS A 327 -9.80 4.16 -11.45
C LYS A 327 -11.22 3.79 -10.98
N LEU A 328 -11.71 4.40 -9.89
CA LEU A 328 -13.08 4.16 -9.41
C LEU A 328 -14.13 4.53 -10.43
N LYS A 329 -13.96 5.67 -11.11
CA LYS A 329 -14.88 6.08 -12.17
C LYS A 329 -14.84 5.16 -13.39
N ALA A 330 -13.64 4.74 -13.80
CA ALA A 330 -13.46 3.83 -14.93
C ALA A 330 -14.12 2.47 -14.72
N ARG A 331 -14.28 2.02 -13.46
CA ARG A 331 -14.98 0.80 -13.11
C ARG A 331 -16.50 0.85 -13.38
N GLY A 332 -17.09 2.04 -13.41
CA GLY A 332 -18.54 2.22 -13.43
C GLY A 332 -19.08 2.54 -12.04
N GLY A 333 -19.74 3.68 -11.93
CA GLY A 333 -20.20 4.28 -10.68
C GLY A 333 -19.97 5.79 -10.67
N PHE A 334 -20.42 6.46 -9.62
CA PHE A 334 -20.26 7.89 -9.45
C PHE A 334 -19.42 8.21 -8.22
N VAL A 335 -18.58 9.23 -8.34
CA VAL A 335 -17.76 9.74 -7.25
C VAL A 335 -18.12 11.19 -6.99
N ILE A 336 -18.43 11.53 -5.75
CA ILE A 336 -18.64 12.89 -5.27
C ILE A 336 -17.48 13.25 -4.34
N ALA A 337 -16.91 14.44 -4.50
CA ALA A 337 -16.07 15.05 -3.47
C ALA A 337 -16.93 16.00 -2.64
N TYR A 338 -16.86 15.87 -1.33
CA TYR A 338 -17.39 16.84 -0.37
C TYR A 338 -16.22 17.56 0.30
N MET A 339 -16.34 18.87 0.51
CA MET A 339 -15.30 19.68 1.13
C MET A 339 -15.88 20.92 1.83
N ASP A 340 -15.30 21.28 2.97
CA ASP A 340 -15.63 22.49 3.74
C ASP A 340 -14.55 23.59 3.61
N ASP A 341 -13.43 23.24 3.01
CA ASP A 341 -12.36 24.14 2.63
C ASP A 341 -11.93 23.84 1.19
N VAL A 342 -11.69 24.88 0.41
CA VAL A 342 -11.28 24.68 -0.98
C VAL A 342 -9.93 25.29 -1.23
N ARG A 343 -8.92 24.43 -1.29
CA ARG A 343 -7.51 24.74 -1.51
C ARG A 343 -6.98 23.99 -2.75
N PRO A 344 -5.85 24.42 -3.33
CA PRO A 344 -5.24 23.73 -4.48
C PRO A 344 -5.12 22.22 -4.30
N ALA A 345 -4.61 21.75 -3.15
CA ALA A 345 -4.43 20.32 -2.88
C ALA A 345 -5.76 19.54 -2.83
N VAL A 346 -6.82 20.10 -2.25
CA VAL A 346 -8.15 19.46 -2.17
C VAL A 346 -8.74 19.34 -3.57
N LEU A 347 -8.70 20.42 -4.35
CA LEU A 347 -9.21 20.43 -5.73
C LEU A 347 -8.42 19.49 -6.64
N MET A 348 -7.11 19.38 -6.42
CA MET A 348 -6.26 18.41 -7.13
C MET A 348 -6.71 16.98 -6.87
N ALA A 349 -6.94 16.61 -5.60
CA ALA A 349 -7.42 15.28 -5.24
C ALA A 349 -8.82 14.99 -5.80
N ALA A 350 -9.67 16.01 -5.87
CA ALA A 350 -11.03 15.93 -6.38
C ALA A 350 -11.15 16.19 -7.90
N ALA A 351 -10.05 16.37 -8.63
CA ALA A 351 -10.08 16.93 -9.99
C ALA A 351 -10.81 16.07 -11.03
N ASN A 352 -11.07 14.79 -10.75
CA ASN A 352 -11.75 13.89 -11.68
C ASN A 352 -13.11 13.36 -11.20
N VAL A 353 -13.62 13.81 -10.05
CA VAL A 353 -14.93 13.39 -9.54
C VAL A 353 -16.09 13.84 -10.45
N ASP A 354 -17.27 13.26 -10.27
CA ASP A 354 -18.48 13.61 -11.04
C ASP A 354 -19.16 14.88 -10.52
N ARG A 355 -19.11 15.09 -9.20
CA ARG A 355 -19.60 16.31 -8.54
C ARG A 355 -18.67 16.73 -7.40
N ILE A 356 -18.37 18.03 -7.33
CA ILE A 356 -17.83 18.68 -6.15
C ILE A 356 -19.01 19.34 -5.41
N VAL A 357 -19.29 18.86 -4.21
CA VAL A 357 -20.20 19.48 -3.25
C VAL A 357 -19.37 20.26 -2.26
N VAL A 358 -19.75 21.51 -2.03
CA VAL A 358 -19.06 22.39 -1.07
C VAL A 358 -20.04 22.78 0.03
N GLU A 359 -19.57 22.76 1.28
CA GLU A 359 -20.35 23.25 2.42
C GLU A 359 -20.77 24.73 2.17
N PRO A 360 -22.02 25.14 2.46
CA PRO A 360 -22.47 26.51 2.16
C PRO A 360 -21.64 27.62 2.82
N SER A 361 -21.06 27.34 4.00
CA SER A 361 -20.21 28.25 4.77
C SER A 361 -18.71 28.13 4.44
N ALA A 362 -18.33 27.27 3.50
CA ALA A 362 -16.94 27.08 3.11
C ALA A 362 -16.31 28.37 2.59
N TYR A 363 -15.05 28.59 2.96
CA TYR A 363 -14.20 29.60 2.35
C TYR A 363 -13.25 28.94 1.35
N PHE A 364 -13.01 29.65 0.26
CA PHE A 364 -12.20 29.16 -0.85
C PHE A 364 -10.87 29.91 -0.82
N THR A 365 -9.79 29.19 -0.52
CA THR A 365 -8.43 29.70 -0.45
C THR A 365 -7.68 29.29 -1.71
N TRP A 366 -7.89 30.07 -2.76
CA TRP A 366 -7.19 29.94 -4.03
C TRP A 366 -6.39 31.20 -4.25
N LEU A 367 -5.22 31.29 -3.63
CA LEU A 367 -4.39 32.50 -3.56
C LEU A 367 -3.08 32.38 -4.34
N GLY A 368 -2.98 31.37 -5.20
CA GLY A 368 -1.69 30.98 -5.80
C GLY A 368 -0.77 30.30 -4.80
N LEU A 369 0.51 30.20 -5.19
CA LEU A 369 1.58 29.67 -4.35
C LEU A 369 2.43 30.83 -3.85
N GLY A 370 2.79 30.78 -2.58
CA GLY A 370 3.63 31.79 -1.95
C GLY A 370 4.22 31.27 -0.65
N GLY A 371 5.34 31.85 -0.25
CA GLY A 371 6.03 31.49 0.98
C GLY A 371 7.07 32.53 1.36
N GLY A 372 7.54 32.45 2.59
CA GLY A 372 8.61 33.30 3.11
C GLY A 372 9.68 32.46 3.79
N ILE A 373 10.94 32.82 3.58
CA ILE A 373 12.07 32.24 4.30
C ILE A 373 12.53 33.25 5.35
N THR A 374 12.59 32.81 6.60
CA THR A 374 13.07 33.62 7.71
C THR A 374 14.60 33.55 7.79
N PHE A 375 15.26 34.70 7.89
CA PHE A 375 16.71 34.81 8.05
C PHE A 375 17.08 35.08 9.51
N TYR A 376 17.97 34.26 10.05
CA TYR A 376 18.37 34.21 11.46
C TYR A 376 19.73 34.84 11.72
N LYS A 377 20.54 35.12 10.68
CA LYS A 377 21.89 35.69 10.83
C LYS A 377 21.92 36.88 11.79
N GLY A 378 21.07 37.89 11.58
CA GLY A 378 21.03 39.06 12.45
C GLY A 378 20.70 38.76 13.93
N LEU A 379 19.95 37.69 14.23
CA LEU A 379 19.73 37.22 15.60
C LEU A 379 20.98 36.52 16.15
N LEU A 380 21.58 35.63 15.36
CA LEU A 380 22.76 34.86 15.75
C LEU A 380 23.95 35.79 16.02
N ASP A 381 24.18 36.79 15.17
CA ASP A 381 25.20 37.84 15.35
C ASP A 381 24.99 38.57 16.69
N LYS A 382 23.74 38.92 17.04
CA LYS A 382 23.41 39.55 18.33
C LYS A 382 23.70 38.64 19.52
N LEU A 383 23.53 37.34 19.38
CA LEU A 383 23.90 36.35 20.41
C LEU A 383 25.41 36.09 20.47
N GLY A 384 26.18 36.54 19.46
CA GLY A 384 27.62 36.24 19.35
C GLY A 384 27.87 34.84 18.78
N ILE A 385 26.91 34.29 18.05
CA ILE A 385 26.99 33.02 17.36
C ILE A 385 27.20 33.30 15.88
N LYS A 386 28.26 32.75 15.28
CA LYS A 386 28.52 32.81 13.84
C LYS A 386 28.30 31.44 13.22
N VAL A 387 27.69 31.39 12.05
CA VAL A 387 27.52 30.14 11.29
C VAL A 387 28.51 30.14 10.13
N GLU A 388 29.45 29.20 10.17
CA GLU A 388 30.50 29.05 9.15
C GLU A 388 30.13 27.90 8.21
N PHE A 389 29.15 28.13 7.35
CA PHE A 389 28.75 27.18 6.32
C PHE A 389 29.42 27.51 5.00
N LEU A 390 30.02 26.51 4.38
CA LEU A 390 30.50 26.52 3.01
C LEU A 390 29.53 25.72 2.13
N ARG A 391 29.46 26.05 0.84
CA ARG A 391 28.59 25.37 -0.12
C ARG A 391 29.28 25.20 -1.46
N HIS A 392 28.96 24.13 -2.17
CA HIS A 392 29.23 24.00 -3.60
C HIS A 392 27.91 24.16 -4.36
N GLY A 393 27.82 25.24 -5.15
CA GLY A 393 26.65 25.56 -5.96
C GLY A 393 25.94 26.87 -5.58
N ALA A 394 25.66 27.69 -6.59
CA ALA A 394 25.04 29.01 -6.42
C ALA A 394 23.56 28.95 -5.98
N TYR A 395 22.89 27.83 -6.26
CA TYR A 395 21.49 27.57 -5.94
C TYR A 395 21.34 26.72 -4.67
N LYS A 396 22.44 26.38 -3.99
CA LYS A 396 22.40 25.68 -2.71
C LYS A 396 22.09 26.66 -1.57
N SER A 397 20.85 27.14 -1.50
CA SER A 397 20.43 28.25 -0.62
C SER A 397 20.02 27.89 0.80
N ALA A 398 20.00 26.60 1.11
CA ALA A 398 19.86 26.05 2.47
C ALA A 398 20.59 26.78 3.60
N VAL A 399 21.78 27.30 3.29
CA VAL A 399 22.68 27.95 4.25
C VAL A 399 22.32 29.42 4.47
N GLU A 400 21.68 30.06 3.49
CA GLU A 400 21.44 31.50 3.46
C GLU A 400 20.62 32.01 4.65
N PRO A 401 19.58 31.30 5.16
CA PRO A 401 18.90 31.68 6.40
C PRO A 401 19.83 31.89 7.59
N TYR A 402 20.98 31.22 7.61
CA TYR A 402 21.93 31.27 8.71
C TYR A 402 23.14 32.16 8.42
N THR A 403 23.47 32.38 7.15
CA THR A 403 24.70 33.07 6.72
C THR A 403 24.46 34.39 5.99
N ALA A 404 23.22 34.75 5.68
CA ALA A 404 22.85 35.98 4.98
C ALA A 404 21.68 36.69 5.69
N ASP A 405 21.43 37.94 5.30
CA ASP A 405 20.30 38.74 5.80
C ASP A 405 19.11 38.74 4.80
N SER A 406 19.32 38.21 3.59
CA SER A 406 18.31 38.05 2.56
C SER A 406 18.71 36.96 1.55
N MET A 407 17.73 36.58 0.72
CA MET A 407 17.89 35.58 -0.32
C MET A 407 18.77 36.09 -1.46
N SER A 408 19.69 35.25 -1.96
CA SER A 408 20.48 35.56 -3.16
C SER A 408 19.62 35.60 -4.43
N VAL A 409 20.13 36.22 -5.49
CA VAL A 409 19.44 36.29 -6.79
C VAL A 409 19.13 34.91 -7.34
N ASN A 410 20.09 33.98 -7.25
CA ASN A 410 19.95 32.60 -7.75
C ASN A 410 18.90 31.80 -6.94
N ALA A 411 18.93 31.94 -5.61
CA ALA A 411 17.95 31.30 -4.74
C ALA A 411 16.52 31.77 -5.04
N ARG A 412 16.37 33.10 -5.23
CA ARG A 412 15.10 33.72 -5.61
C ARG A 412 14.59 33.22 -6.94
N GLU A 413 15.44 33.27 -7.97
CA GLU A 413 15.11 32.78 -9.31
C GLU A 413 14.64 31.32 -9.28
N ASN A 414 15.33 30.44 -8.54
CA ASN A 414 14.98 29.03 -8.49
C ASN A 414 13.63 28.78 -7.78
N ILE A 415 13.37 29.45 -6.66
CA ILE A 415 12.09 29.31 -5.94
C ILE A 415 10.94 29.88 -6.78
N GLU A 416 11.13 31.04 -7.41
CA GLU A 416 10.12 31.65 -8.29
C GLU A 416 9.79 30.76 -9.49
N THR A 417 10.82 30.15 -10.11
CA THR A 417 10.65 29.18 -11.19
C THR A 417 9.89 27.95 -10.71
N LEU A 418 10.27 27.39 -9.56
CA LEU A 418 9.59 26.23 -8.99
C LEU A 418 8.11 26.52 -8.72
N TYR A 419 7.78 27.65 -8.09
CA TYR A 419 6.39 28.03 -7.83
C TYR A 419 5.61 28.25 -9.12
N LYS A 420 6.22 28.87 -10.13
CA LYS A 420 5.59 29.05 -11.44
C LYS A 420 5.24 27.70 -12.07
N ASP A 421 6.17 26.76 -12.09
CA ASP A 421 5.99 25.45 -12.73
C ASP A 421 4.96 24.57 -11.97
N ILE A 422 4.96 24.61 -10.63
CA ILE A 422 3.93 23.93 -9.82
C ILE A 422 2.57 24.56 -10.10
N TRP A 423 2.48 25.89 -10.09
CA TRP A 423 1.22 26.61 -10.28
C TRP A 423 0.63 26.40 -11.67
N GLU A 424 1.46 26.36 -12.71
CA GLU A 424 1.05 25.98 -14.06
C GLU A 424 0.37 24.61 -14.07
N LEU A 425 1.00 23.60 -13.49
CA LEU A 425 0.44 22.24 -13.47
C LEU A 425 -0.86 22.16 -12.63
N VAL A 426 -0.91 22.84 -11.48
CA VAL A 426 -2.14 22.96 -10.66
C VAL A 426 -3.28 23.55 -11.49
N ARG A 427 -3.03 24.67 -12.17
CA ARG A 427 -4.04 25.34 -13.00
C ARG A 427 -4.50 24.44 -14.14
N MET A 428 -3.59 23.80 -14.87
CA MET A 428 -3.95 22.88 -15.96
C MET A 428 -4.86 21.75 -15.49
N ARG A 429 -4.56 21.16 -14.32
CA ARG A 429 -5.32 20.05 -13.75
C ARG A 429 -6.71 20.48 -13.29
N VAL A 430 -6.83 21.62 -12.62
CA VAL A 430 -8.10 22.15 -12.13
C VAL A 430 -8.96 22.77 -13.25
N ALA A 431 -8.33 23.39 -14.25
CA ALA A 431 -9.03 24.00 -15.40
C ALA A 431 -9.90 23.00 -16.17
N GLY A 432 -9.50 21.72 -16.21
CA GLY A 432 -10.29 20.65 -16.82
C GLY A 432 -11.65 20.40 -16.16
N ARG A 433 -11.89 20.93 -14.94
CA ARG A 433 -13.18 20.83 -14.24
C ARG A 433 -14.15 21.96 -14.58
N MET A 434 -13.64 23.10 -15.01
CA MET A 434 -14.47 24.28 -15.28
C MET A 434 -15.27 24.04 -16.57
N LYS A 435 -16.61 24.12 -16.47
CA LYS A 435 -17.54 23.73 -17.54
C LYS A 435 -17.70 24.76 -18.67
N PHE A 436 -16.94 25.85 -18.64
CA PHE A 436 -17.06 26.96 -19.58
C PHE A 436 -15.73 27.14 -20.32
N GLY A 437 -15.77 27.49 -21.61
CA GLY A 437 -14.57 27.88 -22.36
C GLY A 437 -13.56 26.75 -22.68
N THR A 438 -12.47 27.14 -23.34
CA THR A 438 -11.32 26.27 -23.60
C THR A 438 -10.44 26.15 -22.36
N ALA A 439 -9.54 25.15 -22.33
CA ALA A 439 -8.60 24.98 -21.22
C ALA A 439 -7.79 26.25 -20.92
N SER A 440 -7.37 26.98 -21.95
CA SER A 440 -6.63 28.24 -21.83
C SER A 440 -7.42 29.34 -21.12
N VAL A 441 -8.69 29.53 -21.51
CA VAL A 441 -9.60 30.52 -20.89
C VAL A 441 -9.83 30.18 -19.42
N ASN A 442 -9.95 28.90 -19.09
CA ASN A 442 -10.11 28.47 -17.69
C ASN A 442 -8.86 28.70 -16.87
N THR A 443 -7.66 28.48 -17.42
CA THR A 443 -6.41 28.79 -16.69
C THR A 443 -6.26 30.28 -16.40
N GLU A 444 -6.61 31.17 -17.33
CA GLU A 444 -6.62 32.62 -17.10
C GLU A 444 -7.63 33.00 -16.02
N LYS A 445 -8.82 32.39 -16.05
CA LYS A 445 -9.85 32.64 -15.03
C LYS A 445 -9.40 32.21 -13.63
N LEU A 446 -8.66 31.11 -13.52
CA LEU A 446 -8.09 30.66 -12.25
C LEU A 446 -7.05 31.66 -11.71
N ASP A 447 -6.30 32.36 -12.55
CA ASP A 447 -5.39 33.42 -12.11
C ASP A 447 -6.16 34.67 -11.66
N GLU A 448 -7.21 35.07 -12.38
CA GLU A 448 -8.08 36.18 -11.93
C GLU A 448 -8.68 35.89 -10.54
N LEU A 449 -9.05 34.63 -10.28
CA LEU A 449 -9.54 34.20 -8.99
C LEU A 449 -8.44 34.26 -7.92
N ALA A 450 -7.19 33.95 -8.27
CA ALA A 450 -6.05 34.04 -7.37
C ALA A 450 -5.74 35.47 -6.91
N GLN A 451 -6.19 36.49 -7.65
CA GLN A 451 -6.10 37.90 -7.25
C GLN A 451 -7.17 38.32 -6.24
N LYS A 452 -8.09 37.43 -5.85
CA LYS A 452 -9.15 37.72 -4.86
C LYS A 452 -8.78 37.10 -3.51
N PRO A 453 -8.74 37.88 -2.42
CA PRO A 453 -8.30 37.39 -1.12
C PRO A 453 -9.24 36.33 -0.52
N VAL A 454 -10.53 36.37 -0.86
CA VAL A 454 -11.52 35.36 -0.45
C VAL A 454 -12.52 35.16 -1.58
N ILE A 455 -12.86 33.91 -1.85
CA ILE A 455 -14.00 33.53 -2.68
C ILE A 455 -14.99 32.77 -1.79
N THR A 456 -16.27 33.15 -1.82
CA THR A 456 -17.32 32.44 -1.09
C THR A 456 -17.70 31.15 -1.80
N ALA A 457 -18.30 30.19 -1.10
CA ALA A 457 -18.85 28.98 -1.71
C ALA A 457 -19.79 29.31 -2.90
N LEU A 458 -20.62 30.35 -2.79
CA LEU A 458 -21.46 30.83 -3.89
C LEU A 458 -20.63 31.37 -5.07
N GLY A 459 -19.55 32.10 -4.78
CA GLY A 459 -18.59 32.55 -5.79
C GLY A 459 -17.95 31.38 -6.53
N ALA A 460 -17.48 30.36 -5.80
CA ALA A 460 -16.89 29.15 -6.33
C ALA A 460 -17.87 28.37 -7.23
N LYS A 461 -19.14 28.27 -6.83
CA LYS A 461 -20.20 27.67 -7.64
C LYS A 461 -20.45 28.45 -8.93
N LYS A 462 -20.51 29.78 -8.87
CA LYS A 462 -20.73 30.64 -10.05
C LYS A 462 -19.66 30.46 -11.13
N VAL A 463 -18.41 30.18 -10.73
CA VAL A 463 -17.29 29.96 -11.66
C VAL A 463 -17.04 28.48 -11.99
N GLY A 464 -17.87 27.57 -11.48
CA GLY A 464 -17.81 26.14 -11.80
C GLY A 464 -16.73 25.35 -11.04
N LEU A 465 -16.16 25.89 -9.96
CA LEU A 465 -15.24 25.15 -9.08
C LEU A 465 -15.99 24.30 -8.06
N ALA A 466 -17.25 24.62 -7.80
CA ALA A 466 -18.21 23.77 -7.08
C ALA A 466 -19.42 23.50 -7.99
N ASP A 467 -19.96 22.27 -7.95
CA ASP A 467 -21.17 21.93 -8.68
C ASP A 467 -22.43 22.35 -7.90
N THR A 468 -22.43 22.14 -6.59
CA THR A 468 -23.55 22.52 -5.71
C THR A 468 -23.08 22.81 -4.30
N LEU A 469 -23.96 23.45 -3.53
CA LEU A 469 -23.74 23.80 -2.13
C LEU A 469 -24.74 23.06 -1.27
N LEU A 470 -24.28 22.14 -0.43
CA LEU A 470 -25.12 21.27 0.39
C LEU A 470 -24.35 20.90 1.66
N TYR A 471 -25.10 20.58 2.72
CA TYR A 471 -24.55 19.92 3.90
C TYR A 471 -24.29 18.43 3.62
N ILE A 472 -23.32 17.82 4.31
CA ILE A 472 -22.91 16.42 4.08
C ILE A 472 -24.07 15.41 4.16
N ASP A 473 -25.05 15.65 5.04
CA ASP A 473 -26.24 14.80 5.23
C ASP A 473 -27.22 14.88 4.05
N GLN A 474 -27.16 15.94 3.26
CA GLN A 474 -27.98 16.13 2.05
C GLN A 474 -27.36 15.49 0.80
N VAL A 475 -26.06 15.16 0.83
CA VAL A 475 -25.32 14.61 -0.32
C VAL A 475 -25.91 13.29 -0.84
N PRO A 476 -26.29 12.31 0.00
CA PRO A 476 -26.85 11.05 -0.50
C PRO A 476 -28.15 11.24 -1.29
N ALA A 477 -29.09 12.03 -0.76
CA ALA A 477 -30.35 12.32 -1.43
C ALA A 477 -30.12 13.07 -2.76
N TYR A 478 -29.24 14.06 -2.74
CA TYR A 478 -28.83 14.79 -3.95
C TYR A 478 -28.23 13.86 -5.01
N ALA A 479 -27.34 12.94 -4.61
CA ALA A 479 -26.67 12.04 -5.51
C ALA A 479 -27.64 11.04 -6.16
N LEU A 480 -28.55 10.46 -5.37
CA LEU A 480 -29.58 9.55 -5.88
C LEU A 480 -30.50 10.25 -6.88
N LYS A 481 -30.95 11.47 -6.58
CA LYS A 481 -31.75 12.25 -7.50
C LYS A 481 -30.99 12.63 -8.77
N THR A 482 -29.74 13.07 -8.63
CA THR A 482 -28.93 13.59 -9.75
C THR A 482 -28.49 12.51 -10.73
N PHE A 483 -28.11 11.34 -10.22
CA PHE A 483 -27.50 10.30 -11.05
C PHE A 483 -28.46 9.17 -11.44
N PHE A 484 -29.55 9.00 -10.68
CA PHE A 484 -30.47 7.87 -10.86
C PHE A 484 -31.95 8.30 -10.92
N ASP A 485 -32.26 9.59 -10.78
CA ASP A 485 -33.63 10.13 -10.68
C ASP A 485 -34.48 9.48 -9.56
N ILE A 486 -33.83 9.08 -8.46
CA ILE A 486 -34.49 8.47 -7.30
C ILE A 486 -34.71 9.54 -6.21
N ASP A 487 -35.98 9.77 -5.85
CA ASP A 487 -36.35 10.64 -4.74
C ASP A 487 -36.30 9.88 -3.41
N ALA A 488 -35.21 10.07 -2.66
CA ALA A 488 -34.97 9.43 -1.37
C ALA A 488 -34.44 10.46 -0.33
N PRO A 489 -35.32 11.27 0.28
CA PRO A 489 -34.93 12.40 1.13
C PRO A 489 -34.20 12.00 2.43
N TYR A 490 -34.33 10.74 2.86
CA TYR A 490 -33.69 10.20 4.06
C TYR A 490 -32.54 9.23 3.75
N ALA A 491 -32.00 9.26 2.53
CA ALA A 491 -30.87 8.43 2.16
C ALA A 491 -29.64 8.75 3.03
N GLY A 492 -28.95 7.71 3.48
CA GLY A 492 -27.73 7.82 4.27
C GLY A 492 -26.52 7.20 3.56
N PHE A 493 -25.36 7.28 4.20
CA PHE A 493 -24.14 6.61 3.76
C PHE A 493 -23.68 5.55 4.75
N ARG A 494 -22.88 4.60 4.27
CA ARG A 494 -22.01 3.75 5.09
C ARG A 494 -20.60 4.34 5.07
N THR A 495 -19.99 4.52 6.23
CA THR A 495 -18.64 5.08 6.33
C THR A 495 -17.59 3.99 6.26
N TRP A 496 -16.67 4.07 5.30
CA TRP A 496 -15.50 3.20 5.23
C TRP A 496 -14.24 4.03 5.42
N ALA A 497 -13.55 3.82 6.54
CA ALA A 497 -12.29 4.49 6.84
C ALA A 497 -11.09 3.73 6.24
N PRO A 498 -10.01 4.43 5.85
CA PRO A 498 -8.76 3.78 5.45
C PRO A 498 -8.23 2.83 6.53
N SER A 499 -7.86 1.62 6.13
CA SER A 499 -7.36 0.57 7.04
C SER A 499 -6.35 -0.33 6.34
N ASN A 500 -5.64 -1.17 7.11
CA ASN A 500 -4.74 -2.21 6.59
C ASN A 500 -5.46 -3.56 6.41
N THR A 501 -6.79 -3.57 6.44
CA THR A 501 -7.58 -4.80 6.27
C THR A 501 -7.32 -5.39 4.90
N LYS A 502 -6.89 -6.66 4.84
CA LYS A 502 -6.70 -7.36 3.57
C LYS A 502 -8.04 -7.60 2.87
N ILE A 503 -8.03 -7.73 1.55
CA ILE A 503 -9.19 -8.21 0.81
C ILE A 503 -9.22 -9.73 0.93
N PHE A 504 -10.38 -10.28 1.29
CA PHE A 504 -10.58 -11.72 1.31
C PHE A 504 -10.52 -12.26 -0.13
N ASP A 505 -9.66 -13.25 -0.34
CA ASP A 505 -9.25 -13.68 -1.67
C ASP A 505 -9.29 -15.21 -1.79
N GLU A 506 -10.43 -15.73 -2.25
CA GLU A 506 -10.62 -17.18 -2.50
C GLU A 506 -9.89 -17.65 -3.77
N ARG A 507 -9.20 -16.73 -4.42
CA ARG A 507 -8.75 -16.85 -5.78
C ARG A 507 -7.47 -17.66 -5.95
N TRP A 508 -6.73 -17.88 -4.85
CA TRP A 508 -5.41 -18.54 -4.80
C TRP A 508 -4.52 -18.11 -5.96
N ASN A 509 -4.55 -16.83 -6.32
CA ASN A 509 -3.73 -16.34 -7.40
C ASN A 509 -2.25 -16.53 -7.04
N HIS A 510 -1.44 -16.79 -8.07
CA HIS A 510 0.01 -16.73 -7.92
C HIS A 510 0.38 -15.34 -7.39
N ARG A 511 1.25 -15.31 -6.38
CA ARG A 511 1.71 -14.06 -5.76
C ARG A 511 3.19 -13.92 -5.86
N THR A 512 3.61 -12.78 -6.34
CA THR A 512 5.03 -12.41 -6.37
C THR A 512 5.31 -11.43 -5.26
N LYS A 513 6.34 -11.73 -4.45
CA LYS A 513 6.81 -10.82 -3.41
C LYS A 513 7.66 -9.70 -4.00
N VAL A 514 7.29 -8.47 -3.72
CA VAL A 514 8.07 -7.27 -4.01
C VAL A 514 8.37 -6.57 -2.70
N ALA A 515 9.63 -6.27 -2.44
CA ALA A 515 10.00 -5.50 -1.27
C ALA A 515 9.65 -4.02 -1.46
N LEU A 516 9.13 -3.39 -0.40
CA LEU A 516 8.91 -1.95 -0.35
C LEU A 516 9.80 -1.33 0.73
N LEU A 517 10.68 -0.43 0.32
CA LEU A 517 11.55 0.36 1.19
C LEU A 517 11.13 1.82 1.16
N ASN A 518 10.74 2.39 2.30
CA ASN A 518 10.36 3.79 2.41
C ASN A 518 11.55 4.67 2.86
N ILE A 519 11.93 5.67 2.08
CA ILE A 519 12.89 6.70 2.45
C ILE A 519 12.11 8.00 2.64
N ASN A 520 11.62 8.22 3.86
CA ASN A 520 10.73 9.32 4.19
C ASN A 520 11.35 10.23 5.26
N GLY A 521 11.40 11.54 4.98
CA GLY A 521 12.00 12.53 5.90
C GLY A 521 13.51 12.66 5.77
N MET A 522 14.14 13.26 6.78
CA MET A 522 15.58 13.55 6.78
C MET A 522 16.43 12.26 6.83
N ILE A 523 17.45 12.17 5.97
CA ILE A 523 18.41 11.06 5.98
C ILE A 523 19.46 11.33 7.06
N ASP A 524 19.39 10.57 8.16
CA ASP A 524 20.34 10.58 9.26
C ASP A 524 20.99 9.20 9.48
N SER A 525 21.85 9.08 10.49
CA SER A 525 22.54 7.82 10.82
C SER A 525 21.60 6.69 11.26
N ARG A 526 20.43 7.02 11.83
CA ARG A 526 19.42 6.01 12.22
C ARG A 526 18.75 5.43 10.98
N MET A 527 18.43 6.30 10.01
CA MET A 527 17.92 5.85 8.71
C MET A 527 18.96 5.02 7.97
N GLU A 528 20.22 5.45 7.97
CA GLU A 528 21.33 4.68 7.41
C GLU A 528 21.36 3.25 7.97
N GLU A 529 21.41 3.09 9.29
CA GLU A 529 21.51 1.79 9.95
C GLU A 529 20.32 0.87 9.60
N SER A 530 19.09 1.38 9.75
CA SER A 530 17.86 0.63 9.46
C SER A 530 17.75 0.22 7.98
N VAL A 531 18.06 1.13 7.06
CA VAL A 531 17.99 0.85 5.62
C VAL A 531 19.07 -0.17 5.23
N LEU A 532 20.30 -0.02 5.72
CA LEU A 532 21.38 -0.95 5.39
C LEU A 532 21.12 -2.37 5.92
N ASP A 533 20.58 -2.54 7.14
CA ASP A 533 20.19 -3.87 7.65
C ASP A 533 19.16 -4.54 6.74
N ASN A 534 18.14 -3.79 6.32
CA ASN A 534 17.11 -4.28 5.43
C ASN A 534 17.66 -4.67 4.05
N LEU A 535 18.52 -3.83 3.46
CA LEU A 535 19.15 -4.12 2.17
C LEU A 535 20.11 -5.32 2.25
N HIS A 536 20.82 -5.51 3.36
CA HIS A 536 21.67 -6.68 3.57
C HIS A 536 20.89 -7.99 3.64
N ARG A 537 19.68 -7.98 4.23
CA ARG A 537 18.84 -9.17 4.37
C ARG A 537 18.03 -9.50 3.11
N LEU A 538 17.82 -8.50 2.25
CA LEU A 538 16.94 -8.59 1.07
C LEU A 538 17.18 -9.81 0.17
N PRO A 539 18.42 -10.19 -0.20
CA PRO A 539 18.66 -11.35 -1.07
C PRO A 539 18.16 -12.69 -0.48
N GLY A 540 18.07 -12.79 0.86
CA GLY A 540 17.57 -13.98 1.56
C GLY A 540 16.05 -14.04 1.72
N MET A 541 15.31 -13.01 1.26
CA MET A 541 13.88 -12.86 1.54
C MET A 541 12.97 -13.41 0.43
N GLY A 542 13.54 -13.89 -0.68
CA GLY A 542 12.80 -14.48 -1.80
C GLY A 542 11.93 -13.47 -2.55
N VAL A 543 12.38 -12.22 -2.65
CA VAL A 543 11.68 -11.15 -3.38
C VAL A 543 12.11 -11.14 -4.85
N LYS A 544 11.19 -10.78 -5.75
CA LYS A 544 11.48 -10.63 -7.19
C LYS A 544 11.97 -9.25 -7.58
N ALA A 545 11.72 -8.23 -6.74
CA ALA A 545 12.10 -6.85 -7.01
C ALA A 545 12.09 -6.00 -5.73
N LEU A 546 12.69 -4.82 -5.81
CA LEU A 546 12.67 -3.78 -4.79
C LEU A 546 12.05 -2.49 -5.33
N LEU A 547 10.99 -2.00 -4.67
CA LEU A 547 10.46 -0.66 -4.84
C LEU A 547 10.98 0.25 -3.70
N VAL A 548 11.70 1.31 -4.05
CA VAL A 548 12.19 2.33 -3.10
C VAL A 548 11.29 3.55 -3.20
N ARG A 549 10.37 3.74 -2.25
CA ARG A 549 9.48 4.91 -2.18
C ARG A 549 10.16 6.04 -1.45
N ILE A 550 10.37 7.17 -2.13
CA ILE A 550 11.18 8.30 -1.67
C ILE A 550 10.30 9.54 -1.49
N SER A 551 10.33 10.09 -0.30
CA SER A 551 9.76 11.39 0.04
C SER A 551 10.66 12.06 1.06
N SER A 552 11.81 12.53 0.58
CA SER A 552 12.89 13.01 1.42
C SER A 552 13.56 14.22 0.79
N PRO A 553 13.87 15.24 1.58
CA PRO A 553 14.69 16.34 1.08
C PRO A 553 16.14 15.90 0.80
N GLY A 554 16.59 14.76 1.34
CA GLY A 554 18.01 14.39 1.46
C GLY A 554 18.49 14.31 2.91
N GLY A 555 19.78 14.56 3.14
CA GLY A 555 20.34 14.65 4.50
C GLY A 555 21.85 14.49 4.53
N SER A 556 22.34 13.58 5.37
CA SER A 556 23.76 13.24 5.46
C SER A 556 24.29 12.69 4.13
N ALA A 557 25.31 13.37 3.60
CA ALA A 557 25.98 12.97 2.36
C ALA A 557 26.56 11.53 2.45
N ILE A 558 27.14 11.19 3.59
CA ILE A 558 27.76 9.87 3.83
C ILE A 558 26.70 8.78 3.91
N ALA A 559 25.59 9.04 4.62
CA ALA A 559 24.49 8.08 4.73
C ALA A 559 23.88 7.79 3.35
N SER A 560 23.65 8.85 2.56
CA SER A 560 23.15 8.73 1.19
C SER A 560 24.08 7.93 0.29
N ASP A 561 25.39 8.15 0.35
CA ASP A 561 26.36 7.41 -0.46
C ASP A 561 26.42 5.92 -0.08
N LYS A 562 26.35 5.60 1.22
CA LYS A 562 26.29 4.21 1.68
C LYS A 562 25.02 3.48 1.24
N ILE A 563 23.85 4.13 1.37
CA ILE A 563 22.58 3.54 0.93
C ILE A 563 22.59 3.35 -0.59
N TRP A 564 23.05 4.35 -1.35
CA TRP A 564 23.23 4.22 -2.80
C TRP A 564 24.15 3.06 -3.16
N GLY A 565 25.30 2.94 -2.49
CA GLY A 565 26.23 1.84 -2.69
C GLY A 565 25.61 0.47 -2.40
N ALA A 566 24.79 0.37 -1.34
CA ALA A 566 24.06 -0.84 -1.01
C ALA A 566 23.02 -1.20 -2.07
N LEU A 567 22.27 -0.24 -2.61
CA LEU A 567 21.34 -0.46 -3.73
C LEU A 567 22.08 -0.94 -4.98
N LYS A 568 23.20 -0.29 -5.35
CA LYS A 568 24.03 -0.72 -6.49
C LYS A 568 24.55 -2.14 -6.31
N ASN A 569 24.91 -2.51 -5.09
CA ASN A 569 25.37 -3.85 -4.75
C ASN A 569 24.28 -4.91 -4.87
N LEU A 570 22.99 -4.57 -4.82
CA LEU A 570 21.92 -5.55 -5.00
C LEU A 570 21.80 -6.07 -6.43
N LYS A 571 22.34 -5.34 -7.41
CA LYS A 571 22.35 -5.78 -8.82
C LYS A 571 23.03 -7.13 -9.04
N ARG A 572 23.97 -7.53 -8.17
CA ARG A 572 24.64 -8.85 -8.24
C ARG A 572 23.74 -10.03 -7.88
N PHE A 573 22.55 -9.76 -7.35
CA PHE A 573 21.55 -10.76 -6.98
C PHE A 573 20.35 -10.79 -7.94
N ASP A 574 20.46 -10.11 -9.09
CA ASP A 574 19.39 -10.00 -10.10
C ASP A 574 18.05 -9.48 -9.53
N ILE A 575 18.13 -8.60 -8.51
CA ILE A 575 16.96 -7.93 -7.93
C ILE A 575 16.80 -6.57 -8.63
N PRO A 576 15.85 -6.40 -9.56
CA PRO A 576 15.57 -5.11 -10.17
C PRO A 576 15.04 -4.11 -9.14
N ILE A 577 15.47 -2.85 -9.27
CA ILE A 577 15.16 -1.77 -8.34
C ILE A 577 14.46 -0.63 -9.08
N VAL A 578 13.29 -0.24 -8.59
CA VAL A 578 12.59 0.98 -9.04
C VAL A 578 12.55 1.97 -7.90
N ALA A 579 13.03 3.20 -8.12
CA ALA A 579 12.80 4.33 -7.22
C ALA A 579 11.50 5.04 -7.63
N SER A 580 10.63 5.32 -6.65
CA SER A 580 9.39 6.09 -6.81
C SER A 580 9.48 7.35 -5.96
N ILE A 581 9.59 8.51 -6.57
CA ILE A 581 9.65 9.80 -5.88
C ILE A 581 8.23 10.35 -5.73
N GLY A 582 7.74 10.39 -4.49
CA GLY A 582 6.42 10.92 -4.12
C GLY A 582 6.41 12.44 -4.06
N SER A 583 6.63 13.03 -2.88
CA SER A 583 6.62 14.50 -2.73
C SER A 583 7.96 15.17 -3.06
N SER A 584 9.08 14.52 -2.69
CA SER A 584 10.41 15.09 -2.83
C SER A 584 11.45 13.98 -2.93
N GLY A 585 12.35 14.14 -3.89
CA GLY A 585 13.54 13.31 -4.05
C GLY A 585 14.67 14.24 -4.40
N THR A 586 15.09 15.04 -3.42
CA THR A 586 16.14 16.04 -3.58
C THR A 586 17.43 15.62 -2.90
N SER A 587 18.54 16.14 -3.43
CA SER A 587 19.89 16.01 -2.92
C SER A 587 20.26 14.59 -2.50
N GLY A 588 20.60 14.32 -1.24
CA GLY A 588 20.93 12.96 -0.78
C GLY A 588 19.87 11.90 -1.09
N ALA A 589 18.59 12.28 -1.20
CA ALA A 589 17.52 11.37 -1.60
C ALA A 589 17.53 11.11 -3.12
N TYR A 590 17.82 12.13 -3.92
CA TYR A 590 18.06 11.98 -5.37
C TYR A 590 19.30 11.12 -5.64
N TYR A 591 20.36 11.31 -4.84
CA TYR A 591 21.56 10.48 -4.85
C TYR A 591 21.20 9.00 -4.65
N ILE A 592 20.37 8.69 -3.65
CA ILE A 592 19.88 7.32 -3.42
C ILE A 592 19.01 6.83 -4.59
N ALA A 593 18.11 7.67 -5.13
CA ALA A 593 17.27 7.32 -6.28
C ALA A 593 18.11 6.91 -7.50
N CYS A 594 19.27 7.55 -7.72
CA CYS A 594 20.24 7.20 -8.76
C CYS A 594 20.90 5.82 -8.56
N GLY A 595 20.63 5.13 -7.45
CA GLY A 595 21.04 3.75 -7.21
C GLY A 595 20.13 2.71 -7.89
N ALA A 596 18.91 3.11 -8.28
CA ALA A 596 17.90 2.24 -8.89
C ALA A 596 18.15 2.00 -10.40
N ASP A 597 17.46 1.03 -10.98
CA ASP A 597 17.44 0.77 -12.43
C ASP A 597 16.50 1.74 -13.18
N LYS A 598 15.41 2.13 -12.52
CA LYS A 598 14.46 3.14 -13.00
C LYS A 598 14.09 4.11 -11.89
N ILE A 599 13.79 5.34 -12.28
CA ILE A 599 13.35 6.42 -11.39
C ILE A 599 12.03 6.94 -11.96
N ILE A 600 10.95 6.71 -11.24
CA ILE A 600 9.62 7.25 -11.52
C ILE A 600 9.37 8.36 -10.53
N ALA A 601 8.89 9.52 -10.98
CA ALA A 601 8.58 10.64 -10.10
C ALA A 601 7.16 11.11 -10.31
N GLU A 602 6.52 11.58 -9.23
CA GLU A 602 5.29 12.32 -9.35
C GLU A 602 5.49 13.59 -10.18
N PRO A 603 4.51 14.00 -11.00
CA PRO A 603 4.60 15.27 -11.73
C PRO A 603 4.86 16.47 -10.81
N PHE A 604 4.29 16.45 -9.60
CA PHE A 604 4.46 17.49 -8.58
C PHE A 604 5.64 17.25 -7.63
N ALA A 605 6.42 16.17 -7.79
CA ALA A 605 7.58 15.93 -6.95
C ALA A 605 8.61 17.06 -7.11
N ILE A 606 9.34 17.39 -6.05
CA ILE A 606 10.53 18.22 -6.17
C ILE A 606 11.74 17.30 -6.36
N VAL A 607 12.51 17.49 -7.43
CA VAL A 607 13.64 16.66 -7.82
C VAL A 607 14.88 17.52 -8.04
N GLY A 608 16.07 16.92 -7.87
CA GLY A 608 17.35 17.60 -8.09
C GLY A 608 18.01 18.00 -6.78
N SER A 609 18.34 19.27 -6.60
CA SER A 609 19.23 19.78 -5.56
C SER A 609 20.59 19.07 -5.52
N ILE A 610 21.15 18.84 -6.71
CA ILE A 610 22.47 18.22 -6.89
C ILE A 610 23.52 19.25 -6.44
N GLY A 611 24.04 19.07 -5.24
CA GLY A 611 24.87 20.05 -4.55
C GLY A 611 25.06 19.68 -3.08
N ILE A 612 26.07 20.23 -2.43
CA ILE A 612 26.45 19.94 -1.05
C ILE A 612 26.74 21.24 -0.30
N TYR A 613 26.45 21.26 1.00
CA TYR A 613 26.99 22.26 1.90
C TYR A 613 27.44 21.59 3.20
N GLY A 614 28.34 22.23 3.90
CA GLY A 614 28.88 21.73 5.15
C GLY A 614 29.45 22.85 5.98
N GLY A 615 29.52 22.64 7.28
CA GLY A 615 30.03 23.70 8.14
C GLY A 615 29.91 23.44 9.62
N LYS A 616 30.20 24.47 10.41
CA LYS A 616 30.06 24.47 11.86
C LYS A 616 29.48 25.77 12.38
N ILE A 617 29.15 25.77 13.66
CA ILE A 617 28.79 26.96 14.43
C ILE A 617 29.99 27.39 15.26
N ASP A 618 30.34 28.66 15.20
CA ASP A 618 31.28 29.33 16.10
C ASP A 618 30.49 30.10 17.16
N ALA A 619 30.51 29.58 18.39
CA ALA A 619 29.88 30.19 19.56
C ALA A 619 30.90 30.91 20.47
N SER A 620 32.12 31.14 20.02
CA SER A 620 33.15 31.83 20.80
C SER A 620 32.69 33.20 21.33
N GLY A 621 31.98 33.97 20.50
CA GLY A 621 31.41 35.26 20.90
C GLY A 621 30.31 35.15 21.95
N LEU A 622 29.46 34.11 21.87
CA LEU A 622 28.47 33.81 22.90
C LEU A 622 29.16 33.42 24.21
N MET A 623 30.13 32.52 24.16
CA MET A 623 30.89 32.07 25.32
C MET A 623 31.54 33.25 26.04
N GLN A 624 32.15 34.17 25.30
CA GLN A 624 32.71 35.41 25.84
C GLN A 624 31.64 36.25 26.55
N LYS A 625 30.44 36.40 25.97
CA LYS A 625 29.33 37.16 26.57
C LYS A 625 28.83 36.56 27.87
N VAL A 626 28.81 35.23 28.00
CA VAL A 626 28.30 34.53 29.18
C VAL A 626 29.40 34.16 30.19
N GLY A 627 30.64 34.59 29.96
CA GLY A 627 31.77 34.34 30.88
C GLY A 627 32.34 32.92 30.81
N LEU A 628 32.09 32.16 29.73
CA LEU A 628 32.67 30.85 29.50
C LEU A 628 34.00 30.98 28.75
N ARG A 629 35.00 30.20 29.16
CA ARG A 629 36.33 30.14 28.52
C ARG A 629 36.67 28.70 28.15
N ASN A 630 37.06 28.49 26.90
CA ASN A 630 37.58 27.21 26.42
C ASN A 630 39.10 27.25 26.36
N GLU A 631 39.79 26.27 26.95
CA GLU A 631 41.25 26.13 26.87
C GLU A 631 41.58 24.84 26.12
N PRO A 632 41.98 24.91 24.83
CA PRO A 632 42.27 23.71 24.06
C PRO A 632 43.64 23.15 24.44
N VAL A 633 43.69 21.85 24.72
CA VAL A 633 44.94 21.07 24.81
C VAL A 633 45.07 20.28 23.50
N LYS A 634 46.14 20.53 22.74
CA LYS A 634 46.30 20.01 21.38
C LYS A 634 47.57 19.17 21.24
N THR A 635 47.47 18.07 20.52
CA THR A 635 48.64 17.30 20.07
C THR A 635 49.14 17.75 18.70
N ASN A 636 48.27 18.38 17.90
CA ASN A 636 48.54 18.88 16.54
C ASN A 636 47.77 20.20 16.29
N ASP A 637 48.20 20.99 15.32
CA ASP A 637 47.66 22.34 15.04
C ASP A 637 46.14 22.38 14.82
N TYR A 638 45.58 21.37 14.15
CA TYR A 638 44.16 21.29 13.79
C TYR A 638 43.31 20.43 14.75
N SER A 639 43.85 20.02 15.90
CA SER A 639 43.17 19.09 16.84
C SER A 639 41.81 19.60 17.33
N ASP A 640 41.62 20.92 17.32
CA ASP A 640 40.40 21.61 17.75
C ASP A 640 39.63 22.25 16.58
N ALA A 641 39.93 21.88 15.32
CA ALA A 641 39.26 22.42 14.13
C ALA A 641 37.74 22.30 14.21
N ARG A 642 37.23 21.21 14.78
CA ARG A 642 35.79 20.95 14.94
C ARG A 642 35.17 21.62 16.16
N SER A 643 35.96 22.30 17.00
CA SER A 643 35.43 23.00 18.17
C SER A 643 34.51 24.15 17.77
N PHE A 644 33.41 24.31 18.49
CA PHE A 644 32.53 25.48 18.38
C PHE A 644 33.09 26.71 19.11
N ALA A 645 34.16 26.55 19.90
CA ALA A 645 34.70 27.63 20.73
C ALA A 645 35.68 28.56 19.98
N ARG A 646 35.83 28.38 18.66
CA ARG A 646 36.60 29.27 17.79
C ARG A 646 36.14 29.17 16.34
N PRO A 647 36.37 30.20 15.51
CA PRO A 647 36.18 30.10 14.08
C PRO A 647 37.20 29.16 13.41
N TRP A 648 36.92 28.76 12.18
CA TRP A 648 37.91 28.11 11.31
C TRP A 648 38.95 29.10 10.79
N THR A 649 40.16 28.60 10.64
CA THR A 649 41.23 29.24 9.85
C THR A 649 40.94 29.11 8.35
N ASP A 650 41.58 29.93 7.52
CA ASP A 650 41.42 29.86 6.07
C ASP A 650 41.88 28.51 5.51
N THR A 651 42.93 27.92 6.09
CA THR A 651 43.41 26.58 5.71
C THR A 651 42.38 25.49 6.03
N GLU A 652 41.72 25.56 7.19
CA GLU A 652 40.66 24.61 7.55
C GLU A 652 39.44 24.76 6.64
N LYS A 653 39.09 25.99 6.24
CA LYS A 653 38.01 26.25 5.27
C LYS A 653 38.36 25.72 3.89
N ALA A 654 39.58 25.94 3.42
CA ALA A 654 40.05 25.44 2.13
C ALA A 654 40.02 23.90 2.07
N ALA A 655 40.49 23.22 3.13
CA ALA A 655 40.43 21.76 3.23
C ALA A 655 38.99 21.23 3.22
N LEU A 656 38.06 21.94 3.86
CA LEU A 656 36.64 21.59 3.81
C LEU A 656 36.04 21.78 2.42
N GLN A 657 36.40 22.88 1.75
CA GLN A 657 35.95 23.16 0.39
C GLN A 657 36.44 22.09 -0.59
N GLU A 658 37.70 21.69 -0.52
CA GLU A 658 38.28 20.61 -1.33
C GLU A 658 37.48 19.30 -1.18
N TYR A 659 37.19 18.89 0.06
CA TYR A 659 36.34 17.72 0.31
C TYR A 659 34.94 17.84 -0.29
N MET A 660 34.31 19.02 -0.19
CA MET A 660 32.99 19.24 -0.76
C MET A 660 33.01 19.23 -2.28
N ASP A 661 34.07 19.76 -2.91
CA ASP A 661 34.27 19.75 -4.35
C ASP A 661 34.44 18.31 -4.85
N ASP A 662 35.21 17.48 -4.14
CA ASP A 662 35.36 16.05 -4.42
C ASP A 662 34.02 15.31 -4.32
N PHE A 663 33.26 15.56 -3.25
CA PHE A 663 31.94 14.94 -3.10
C PHE A 663 30.96 15.41 -4.18
N TYR A 664 30.99 16.70 -4.53
CA TYR A 664 30.15 17.25 -5.58
C TYR A 664 30.47 16.63 -6.95
N ASN A 665 31.76 16.51 -7.28
CA ASN A 665 32.22 15.79 -8.48
C ASN A 665 31.74 14.34 -8.49
N ARG A 666 31.79 13.65 -7.34
CA ARG A 666 31.23 12.31 -7.23
C ARG A 666 29.71 12.31 -7.47
N PHE A 667 28.97 13.27 -6.91
CA PHE A 667 27.52 13.35 -7.05
C PHE A 667 27.12 13.58 -8.52
N THR A 668 27.72 14.54 -9.21
CA THR A 668 27.44 14.75 -10.64
C THR A 668 27.77 13.50 -11.47
N GLY A 669 28.83 12.77 -11.12
CA GLY A 669 29.16 11.48 -11.72
C GLY A 669 28.12 10.39 -11.46
N VAL A 670 27.57 10.29 -10.24
CA VAL A 670 26.48 9.34 -9.92
C VAL A 670 25.22 9.64 -10.71
N VAL A 671 24.85 10.92 -10.83
CA VAL A 671 23.68 11.33 -11.63
C VAL A 671 23.92 11.04 -13.11
N SER A 672 25.11 11.35 -13.62
CA SER A 672 25.49 11.08 -15.00
C SER A 672 25.37 9.58 -15.32
N GLN A 673 25.89 8.71 -14.46
CA GLN A 673 25.79 7.25 -14.65
C GLN A 673 24.35 6.74 -14.61
N ALA A 674 23.49 7.33 -13.78
CA ALA A 674 22.10 6.89 -13.64
C ALA A 674 21.19 7.38 -14.77
N THR A 675 21.47 8.55 -15.33
CA THR A 675 20.61 9.24 -16.32
C THR A 675 21.13 9.16 -17.74
N GLY A 676 22.44 8.89 -17.93
CA GLY A 676 23.13 8.99 -19.20
C GLY A 676 23.44 10.42 -19.65
N ILE A 677 23.13 11.43 -18.84
CA ILE A 677 23.46 12.83 -19.12
C ILE A 677 24.96 13.03 -18.86
N ASP A 678 25.66 13.71 -19.76
CA ASP A 678 27.08 14.02 -19.57
C ASP A 678 27.32 14.77 -18.24
N GLN A 679 28.37 14.37 -17.50
CA GLN A 679 28.64 14.91 -16.17
C GLN A 679 28.84 16.43 -16.17
N ALA A 680 29.44 17.01 -17.21
CA ALA A 680 29.62 18.45 -17.32
C ALA A 680 28.29 19.17 -17.58
N VAL A 681 27.36 18.52 -18.30
CA VAL A 681 25.98 19.02 -18.46
C VAL A 681 25.22 18.93 -17.15
N VAL A 682 25.36 17.83 -16.41
CA VAL A 682 24.79 17.70 -15.06
C VAL A 682 25.26 18.86 -14.19
N ASP A 683 26.56 19.11 -14.12
CA ASP A 683 27.12 20.20 -13.31
C ASP A 683 26.59 21.59 -13.72
N SER A 684 26.75 21.93 -15.00
CA SER A 684 26.45 23.28 -15.48
C SER A 684 24.95 23.63 -15.51
N VAL A 685 24.09 22.68 -15.90
CA VAL A 685 22.67 22.94 -16.15
C VAL A 685 21.79 22.54 -14.95
N TYR A 686 22.01 21.36 -14.39
CA TYR A 686 21.13 20.77 -13.37
C TYR A 686 21.73 20.79 -11.96
N GLY A 687 23.04 21.04 -11.88
CA GLY A 687 23.84 21.07 -10.68
C GLY A 687 23.74 22.39 -9.93
N GLY A 688 24.70 22.59 -9.04
CA GLY A 688 24.82 23.79 -8.24
C GLY A 688 23.71 23.98 -7.19
N GLY A 689 22.95 22.92 -6.88
CA GLY A 689 21.88 22.92 -5.89
C GLY A 689 20.47 23.19 -6.44
N ARG A 690 20.30 23.33 -7.77
CA ARG A 690 19.02 23.66 -8.40
C ARG A 690 17.95 22.58 -8.17
N VAL A 691 16.72 23.00 -7.87
CA VAL A 691 15.54 22.12 -7.82
C VAL A 691 14.61 22.37 -8.99
N MET A 692 13.83 21.35 -9.36
CA MET A 692 12.76 21.46 -10.34
C MET A 692 11.61 20.50 -10.02
N VAL A 693 10.45 20.74 -10.61
CA VAL A 693 9.29 19.85 -10.52
C VAL A 693 9.50 18.56 -11.33
N GLY A 694 8.84 17.48 -10.93
CA GLY A 694 9.05 16.15 -11.48
C GLY A 694 8.78 16.05 -12.98
N TRP A 695 7.76 16.75 -13.49
CA TRP A 695 7.49 16.77 -14.94
C TRP A 695 8.61 17.45 -15.74
N LYS A 696 9.22 18.52 -15.21
CA LYS A 696 10.43 19.14 -15.78
C LYS A 696 11.65 18.23 -15.64
N ALA A 697 11.79 17.52 -14.52
CA ALA A 697 12.85 16.54 -14.34
C ALA A 697 12.76 15.41 -15.37
N LYS A 698 11.54 15.03 -15.79
CA LYS A 698 11.35 14.06 -16.86
C LYS A 698 11.75 14.62 -18.22
N GLU A 699 11.36 15.85 -18.55
CA GLU A 699 11.80 16.54 -19.78
C GLU A 699 13.32 16.66 -19.86
N ALA A 700 13.96 16.94 -18.72
CA ALA A 700 15.41 17.03 -18.58
C ALA A 700 16.15 15.67 -18.61
N GLY A 701 15.43 14.55 -18.55
CA GLY A 701 16.04 13.21 -18.47
C GLY A 701 16.60 12.84 -17.10
N LEU A 702 16.37 13.65 -16.06
CA LEU A 702 16.78 13.36 -14.67
C LEU A 702 15.96 12.23 -14.03
N VAL A 703 14.77 11.94 -14.57
CA VAL A 703 13.96 10.77 -14.18
C VAL A 703 13.49 10.00 -15.42
N HIS A 704 13.23 8.72 -15.24
CA HIS A 704 12.89 7.80 -16.32
C HIS A 704 11.40 7.82 -16.69
N GLY A 705 10.51 8.16 -15.77
CA GLY A 705 9.07 8.21 -16.02
C GLY A 705 8.34 9.11 -15.04
N LEU A 706 7.08 9.41 -15.36
CA LEU A 706 6.17 10.12 -14.49
C LEU A 706 5.07 9.17 -13.99
N GLY A 707 4.74 9.28 -12.72
CA GLY A 707 3.71 8.43 -12.11
C GLY A 707 3.81 8.38 -10.59
N GLY A 708 2.78 7.82 -9.98
CA GLY A 708 2.73 7.58 -8.54
C GLY A 708 3.14 6.17 -8.16
N PHE A 709 2.72 5.75 -6.98
CA PHE A 709 3.05 4.43 -6.44
C PHE A 709 2.67 3.25 -7.37
N ASP A 710 1.45 3.25 -7.92
CA ASP A 710 0.99 2.17 -8.80
C ASP A 710 1.73 2.14 -10.14
N ASP A 711 2.05 3.31 -10.70
CA ASP A 711 2.83 3.39 -11.94
C ASP A 711 4.26 2.85 -11.74
N ALA A 712 4.84 3.08 -10.56
CA ALA A 712 6.12 2.49 -10.19
C ALA A 712 6.03 0.98 -9.99
N LEU A 713 4.91 0.45 -9.46
CA LEU A 713 4.67 -1.00 -9.42
C LEU A 713 4.52 -1.60 -10.82
N ASP A 714 3.90 -0.89 -11.75
CA ASP A 714 3.83 -1.34 -13.15
C ASP A 714 5.22 -1.38 -13.80
N GLU A 715 6.11 -0.47 -13.44
CA GLU A 715 7.52 -0.55 -13.88
C GLU A 715 8.27 -1.72 -13.21
N VAL A 716 8.01 -1.99 -11.93
CA VAL A 716 8.52 -3.18 -11.25
C VAL A 716 8.07 -4.46 -11.98
N ARG A 717 6.79 -4.53 -12.38
CA ARG A 717 6.26 -5.68 -13.14
C ARG A 717 7.04 -5.91 -14.42
N LYS A 718 7.33 -4.85 -15.17
CA LYS A 718 8.08 -4.94 -16.44
C LYS A 718 9.52 -5.38 -16.22
N LEU A 719 10.21 -4.83 -15.22
CA LEU A 719 11.63 -5.16 -14.98
C LEU A 719 11.83 -6.55 -14.38
N ALA A 720 10.86 -7.06 -13.62
CA ALA A 720 10.92 -8.36 -12.97
C ALA A 720 10.13 -9.46 -13.70
N ASP A 721 9.68 -9.19 -14.93
CA ASP A 721 8.86 -10.09 -15.76
C ASP A 721 7.64 -10.69 -15.03
N ILE A 722 6.96 -9.86 -14.22
CA ILE A 722 5.77 -10.27 -13.45
C ILE A 722 4.52 -10.07 -14.32
N PRO A 723 3.77 -11.15 -14.67
CA PRO A 723 2.55 -11.02 -15.46
C PRO A 723 1.49 -10.15 -14.79
N ASN A 724 0.68 -9.43 -15.58
CA ASN A 724 -0.42 -8.61 -15.05
C ASN A 724 -1.48 -9.44 -14.28
N SER A 725 -1.60 -10.73 -14.61
CA SER A 725 -2.49 -11.67 -13.90
C SER A 725 -1.96 -12.09 -12.52
N THR A 726 -0.69 -11.82 -12.21
CA THR A 726 -0.04 -12.17 -10.94
C THR A 726 -0.21 -11.03 -9.95
N GLU A 727 -0.68 -11.34 -8.75
CA GLU A 727 -0.83 -10.35 -7.69
C GLU A 727 0.54 -10.05 -7.06
N ILE A 728 0.79 -8.78 -6.74
CA ILE A 728 2.01 -8.39 -6.01
C ILE A 728 1.69 -8.37 -4.52
N GLU A 729 2.46 -9.15 -3.76
CA GLU A 729 2.50 -9.06 -2.31
C GLU A 729 3.62 -8.09 -1.90
N LEU A 730 3.24 -6.94 -1.34
CA LEU A 730 4.20 -5.94 -0.87
C LEU A 730 4.74 -6.32 0.50
N MET A 731 6.05 -6.57 0.57
CA MET A 731 6.77 -6.82 1.79
C MET A 731 7.45 -5.53 2.26
N GLN A 732 6.87 -4.86 3.26
CA GLN A 732 7.47 -3.65 3.84
C GLN A 732 8.73 -4.01 4.64
N LEU A 733 9.87 -3.41 4.30
CA LEU A 733 11.15 -3.67 4.95
C LEU A 733 11.34 -2.84 6.23
N ASN A 734 11.05 -1.54 6.16
CA ASN A 734 11.13 -0.61 7.28
C ASN A 734 9.73 -0.14 7.66
N THR A 735 9.11 -0.87 8.59
CA THR A 735 7.79 -0.52 9.10
C THR A 735 7.83 0.80 9.87
N GLU A 736 6.65 1.41 10.07
CA GLU A 736 6.44 2.69 10.76
C GLU A 736 7.15 2.80 12.13
N ASP A 737 7.46 1.68 12.78
CA ASP A 737 8.21 1.59 14.04
C ASP A 737 9.72 1.90 13.92
N SER A 738 10.27 1.81 12.71
CA SER A 738 11.72 1.89 12.46
C SER A 738 12.29 3.31 12.64
N PHE A 739 11.42 4.33 12.59
CA PHE A 739 11.80 5.75 12.63
C PHE A 739 11.05 6.57 13.69
N VAL A 740 10.30 5.91 14.58
CA VAL A 740 9.59 6.61 15.66
C VAL A 740 10.61 7.33 16.52
N VAL A 741 10.47 8.65 16.62
CA VAL A 741 11.15 9.46 17.62
C VAL A 741 10.46 9.19 18.95
N PRO A 742 11.10 8.54 19.95
CA PRO A 742 10.62 8.66 21.31
C PRO A 742 10.72 10.13 21.68
N PHE A 743 9.61 10.69 22.19
CA PHE A 743 9.53 12.05 22.73
C PHE A 743 10.77 12.40 23.56
N MET A 744 11.24 13.66 23.47
CA MET A 744 12.38 14.26 24.19
C MET A 744 12.89 13.42 25.38
N ASN A 745 13.81 12.50 25.11
CA ASN A 745 14.70 12.00 26.13
C ASN A 745 15.90 12.95 26.15
N THR A 746 16.50 13.21 27.31
CA THR A 746 17.73 14.03 27.46
C THR A 746 18.85 13.59 26.50
N LYS A 747 18.82 12.33 26.04
CA LYS A 747 19.66 11.81 24.96
C LYS A 747 19.44 12.45 23.58
N SER A 748 18.24 12.89 23.17
CA SER A 748 18.03 13.51 21.85
C SER A 748 18.49 14.96 21.80
N PHE A 749 18.33 15.71 22.89
CA PHE A 749 18.94 17.03 23.05
C PHE A 749 20.46 16.90 23.17
N GLY A 750 20.94 15.93 23.95
CA GLY A 750 22.37 15.60 24.03
C GLY A 750 22.97 15.20 22.67
N ASN A 751 22.25 14.41 21.87
CA ASN A 751 22.66 14.07 20.50
C ASN A 751 22.59 15.27 19.55
N PHE A 752 21.58 16.14 19.66
CA PHE A 752 21.48 17.38 18.90
C PHE A 752 22.66 18.32 19.20
N ILE A 753 22.99 18.52 20.48
CA ILE A 753 24.16 19.31 20.90
C ILE A 753 25.45 18.63 20.43
N ARG A 754 25.58 17.30 20.56
CA ARG A 754 26.74 16.55 20.09
C ARG A 754 26.85 16.49 18.56
N ASP A 755 25.74 16.62 17.83
CA ASP A 755 25.70 16.73 16.37
C ASP A 755 26.04 18.14 15.91
N MET A 756 25.70 19.17 16.70
CA MET A 756 26.18 20.55 16.51
C MET A 756 27.69 20.69 16.78
N GLU A 757 28.25 19.91 17.70
CA GLU A 757 29.70 19.82 17.95
C GLU A 757 30.47 19.17 16.79
N ARG A 758 29.78 18.46 15.88
CA ARG A 758 30.40 17.78 14.74
C ARG A 758 30.24 18.60 13.47
N THR A 759 31.29 18.65 12.66
CA THR A 759 31.17 19.13 11.27
C THR A 759 30.26 18.17 10.52
N GLN A 760 29.15 18.68 9.99
CA GLN A 760 28.15 17.89 9.27
C GLN A 760 28.13 18.30 7.80
N PHE A 761 27.94 17.32 6.93
CA PHE A 761 27.79 17.50 5.49
C PHE A 761 26.35 17.22 5.12
N TRP A 762 25.66 18.28 4.77
CA TRP A 762 24.23 18.26 4.54
C TRP A 762 23.93 18.54 3.08
N ALA A 763 22.80 17.99 2.67
CA ALA A 763 22.36 18.06 1.30
C ALA A 763 21.10 18.94 1.13
N ILE A 764 20.56 19.65 2.13
CA ILE A 764 19.17 20.19 2.02
C ILE A 764 18.94 21.67 2.29
N GLU A 765 18.08 22.27 1.46
CA GLU A 765 17.29 23.46 1.78
C GLU A 765 15.87 23.10 2.29
N PRO A 766 15.50 23.42 3.55
CA PRO A 766 14.22 23.01 4.14
C PRO A 766 12.99 23.83 3.72
N GLY A 767 13.17 24.97 3.06
CA GLY A 767 12.14 26.01 2.91
C GLY A 767 11.00 25.71 1.94
N LEU A 768 11.10 24.65 1.13
CA LEU A 768 10.20 24.38 0.01
C LEU A 768 9.14 23.29 0.27
N MET A 769 9.11 22.71 1.47
CA MET A 769 8.35 21.47 1.74
C MET A 769 7.31 21.58 2.86
N LYS A 770 6.88 22.79 3.22
CA LYS A 770 5.75 23.01 4.12
C LYS A 770 4.56 23.60 3.38
#